data_AF-A0A816S0R8-F1
#
_entry.id   AF-A0A816S0R8-F1
#
_cell.length_a   1.000
_cell.length_b   1.000
_cell.length_c   1.000
_cell.angle_alpha   90.00
_cell.angle_beta   90.00
_cell.angle_gamma   90.00
#
_symmetry.space_group_name_H-M   'P 1'
#
loop_
_entity.id
_entity.type
_entity.pdbx_description
1 polymer ?
#
loop_
_entity_poly.entity_id
_entity_poly.type
_entity_poly.pdbx_seq_one_letter_code
_entity_poly.pdbx_strand_id
1 'polypeptide(L)'
;MLTIRSSNHFRCISSLFTKTLNPKFSSVSLSFTRRAPHRAMSSSRPSAFDALMSNARASAAKKKTPQASNPPRSPNKRKIEKTQDSDLVKTEASDSAKPGSDPPSIAEDSKKGAKKSRSLTQTDKIEEMKSKIALLKKKPGEFDPERVSCWEKGERVPFLFIALAFDLISAESGRIVITDILCNMLRTVIATTPDDLVATVYLSANEIAPAHEGVELGIGEGSIIKAISEAFGRTESQVKKLNTELGDLGLVAKGSRSSQTMMFKPESLTVVKVFNTFRQIAKESGKDSTEKKKDRMKALLVAATDCEPLYLTRLLQAKLRLGFSNQTVLAALGQAAVYNEEHSKPPPSTKSPLEEAAKIVKQVFTVLPVYDIIVPALLSGGVWNLPKTCNFTLGVPIGPMLAKPTKGVGEILNKFQDTVFTCEYKYDGERAQVHCMEDGTFEIYSRNAERNTGKYPDVALALSRLKKPSVKSFILDCEVVAFDREKKKILPFQILSTRARKNVNVNDIKVGVCIFAFDMLYLNGQQLIQENLNIRREKLYESFEEDPGYFQFATTLTSSDIDEIQKFLDASVDIGCEGLIIKTLNSDATYEPAKRSNNWLKLKKDYMDSIGDSVDLVPIAAFHGRGKRTGVFGAFLLACYDADKEEFQSICKIGTGFSEAVLEERSTSLRSRVIATPKQYYRVGDSLNPDVWFEPTEVWEVKAADLTISPVHRAATGIVDPDKGISLRFPRLLRVREDKKPEEATSSEQFLFYASNAYVMITWKDPNSKHLGTTVWDASMVFAKYLGKNCRKGRFSPSKLKGKRAIELGAGCGVAGFAMAMLGCDVVSTDQKEVLPLLKRNVEWNTSTILQMNPGSASFGSLRVAELDWGNEDHVRAVEPPFDYVIGTDVVYSEQLLEPLLHTILALSGPKTTVMLGYEIRSTIVHDKMLQMWKDNFEVKTIPRSKMDGEYQDPSIHLYLMSQKASAESSGNAVQDEPAVVVDAADETKCEKEVSTLECLVDSPNLLEEEDVATHRPKLREDSLLMRLRDGKMSEWEMRRYGKVAAQLLRDVKIDVQVSIYHFFNTKSICPKE
;
A
#
# COMPACT_ATOMS: atom_id res chain seq x y z
N MET A 1 25.34 -36.30 37.89
CA MET A 1 25.32 -36.04 39.36
C MET A 1 25.28 -34.53 39.60
N LEU A 2 25.11 -34.09 40.85
CA LEU A 2 24.65 -32.73 41.19
C LEU A 2 25.64 -31.59 40.85
N THR A 3 25.07 -30.51 40.31
CA THR A 3 25.03 -29.12 40.85
C THR A 3 26.13 -28.64 41.81
N ILE A 4 26.67 -27.42 41.57
CA ILE A 4 26.93 -26.32 42.54
C ILE A 4 27.43 -25.09 41.74
N ARG A 5 26.67 -23.98 41.66
CA ARG A 5 26.74 -22.75 42.51
C ARG A 5 28.15 -22.15 42.65
N SER A 6 28.53 -21.03 42.01
CA SER A 6 28.03 -19.64 42.02
C SER A 6 28.38 -18.81 43.27
N SER A 7 29.34 -17.86 43.16
CA SER A 7 29.52 -16.62 43.96
C SER A 7 30.92 -15.99 43.71
N ASN A 8 31.24 -14.73 44.06
CA ASN A 8 30.52 -13.43 43.99
C ASN A 8 31.53 -12.28 44.32
N HIS A 9 31.15 -11.01 44.09
CA HIS A 9 31.73 -9.78 44.71
C HIS A 9 33.18 -9.35 44.36
N PHE A 10 33.65 -8.13 44.70
CA PHE A 10 33.15 -6.77 44.40
C PHE A 10 34.22 -5.67 44.75
N ARG A 11 34.29 -4.58 43.97
CA ARG A 11 34.86 -3.22 44.27
C ARG A 11 36.25 -3.01 44.94
N CYS A 12 37.16 -2.43 44.15
CA CYS A 12 37.72 -1.04 44.26
C CYS A 12 38.35 -0.49 45.58
N ILE A 13 39.57 0.07 45.48
CA ILE A 13 40.22 1.07 46.38
C ILE A 13 41.27 1.90 45.58
N SER A 14 41.82 3.00 46.10
CA SER A 14 42.45 4.10 45.32
C SER A 14 43.82 4.64 45.81
N SER A 15 44.60 5.24 44.88
CA SER A 15 45.71 6.22 45.09
C SER A 15 47.03 5.71 45.75
N LEU A 16 48.20 6.40 45.79
CA LEU A 16 48.62 7.81 45.56
C LEU A 16 49.99 7.95 44.82
N PHE A 17 50.21 9.11 44.18
CA PHE A 17 51.44 9.91 43.93
C PHE A 17 52.87 9.31 43.87
N THR A 18 53.65 9.77 42.87
CA THR A 18 54.94 10.51 43.06
C THR A 18 55.34 11.33 41.82
N LYS A 19 56.35 12.20 41.90
CA LYS A 19 56.84 13.10 40.81
C LYS A 19 58.36 13.06 40.71
N THR A 20 58.93 13.15 39.49
CA THR A 20 60.12 14.02 39.22
C THR A 20 60.43 14.24 37.73
N LEU A 21 60.53 15.52 37.34
CA LEU A 21 61.42 16.14 36.33
C LEU A 21 61.41 15.69 34.85
N ASN A 22 61.92 16.58 33.99
CA ASN A 22 61.70 16.63 32.55
C ASN A 22 62.67 17.63 31.86
N PRO A 23 63.18 17.36 30.65
CA PRO A 23 63.71 18.40 29.75
C PRO A 23 62.96 18.48 28.39
N LYS A 24 62.39 19.67 28.13
CA LYS A 24 62.50 20.50 26.90
C LYS A 24 62.91 19.77 25.59
N PHE A 25 62.23 19.94 24.45
CA PHE A 25 61.39 21.04 23.94
C PHE A 25 60.46 20.50 22.81
N SER A 26 59.47 21.20 22.25
CA SER A 26 58.86 22.53 22.49
C SER A 26 57.47 22.59 21.84
N SER A 27 56.63 23.56 22.20
CA SER A 27 55.35 23.85 21.52
C SER A 27 55.01 25.34 21.57
N VAL A 28 54.10 25.80 20.70
CA VAL A 28 53.51 27.14 20.73
C VAL A 28 52.00 27.02 20.60
N SER A 29 51.27 27.70 21.47
CA SER A 29 49.83 27.92 21.37
C SER A 29 49.53 29.39 21.68
N LEU A 30 48.41 29.89 21.18
CA LEU A 30 47.92 31.23 21.52
C LEU A 30 46.39 31.25 21.55
N SER A 31 45.85 31.77 22.64
CA SER A 31 44.43 32.08 22.82
C SER A 31 44.33 33.27 23.77
N PHE A 32 43.32 34.13 23.58
CA PHE A 32 42.90 35.11 24.60
C PHE A 32 41.43 35.49 24.42
N THR A 33 40.87 36.20 25.41
CA THR A 33 39.46 36.11 25.79
C THR A 33 38.66 37.43 25.70
N ARG A 34 37.34 37.32 25.94
CA ARG A 34 36.30 38.36 25.88
C ARG A 34 36.65 39.71 26.55
N ARG A 35 36.12 40.81 26.00
CA ARG A 35 35.66 41.98 26.80
C ARG A 35 34.59 42.82 26.06
N ALA A 36 33.79 43.53 26.84
CA ALA A 36 32.81 44.58 26.48
C ALA A 36 32.39 45.32 27.77
N PRO A 37 31.69 46.47 27.75
CA PRO A 37 31.42 47.43 26.66
C PRO A 37 31.97 48.85 26.98
N HIS A 38 31.81 49.85 26.08
CA HIS A 38 31.23 51.19 26.38
C HIS A 38 31.20 52.17 25.16
N ARG A 39 30.40 53.23 25.32
CA ARG A 39 30.10 54.40 24.44
C ARG A 39 31.33 55.26 24.02
N ALA A 40 31.30 56.15 23.00
CA ALA A 40 30.32 56.48 21.94
C ALA A 40 30.91 57.47 20.88
N MET A 41 30.16 57.72 19.78
CA MET A 41 30.27 58.83 18.80
C MET A 41 31.53 58.87 17.88
N SER A 42 31.48 59.32 16.62
CA SER A 42 30.37 59.51 15.65
C SER A 42 30.91 59.72 14.20
N SER A 43 30.02 60.08 13.27
CA SER A 43 30.26 60.51 11.88
C SER A 43 30.50 59.42 10.82
N SER A 44 29.98 59.68 9.62
CA SER A 44 29.91 58.75 8.48
C SER A 44 30.04 59.51 7.15
N ARG A 45 30.46 58.82 6.08
CA ARG A 45 30.29 59.27 4.69
C ARG A 45 29.91 58.08 3.79
N PRO A 46 29.00 58.22 2.81
CA PRO A 46 28.52 57.10 1.98
C PRO A 46 29.40 56.89 0.73
N SER A 47 29.25 55.73 0.07
CA SER A 47 29.98 55.39 -1.15
C SER A 47 29.09 54.92 -2.30
N ALA A 48 29.24 55.57 -3.47
CA ALA A 48 28.90 55.12 -4.83
C ALA A 48 27.43 54.74 -5.19
N PHE A 49 26.66 54.10 -4.33
CA PHE A 49 25.32 53.58 -4.69
C PHE A 49 24.29 54.72 -4.88
N ASP A 50 24.32 55.74 -4.03
CA ASP A 50 23.43 56.90 -4.09
C ASP A 50 23.61 57.74 -5.37
N ALA A 51 24.79 57.68 -6.00
CA ALA A 51 25.09 58.43 -7.22
C ALA A 51 24.37 57.87 -8.47
N LEU A 52 23.95 56.61 -8.46
CA LEU A 52 23.34 55.96 -9.63
C LEU A 52 21.81 56.10 -9.67
N MET A 53 21.16 56.23 -8.50
CA MET A 53 19.70 56.23 -8.36
C MET A 53 19.03 57.61 -8.51
N SER A 54 19.83 58.68 -8.65
CA SER A 54 19.35 60.06 -8.85
C SER A 54 18.77 60.29 -10.25
N ASN A 55 19.49 59.86 -11.29
CA ASN A 55 19.14 60.13 -12.69
C ASN A 55 17.85 59.44 -13.17
N ALA A 56 17.45 58.32 -12.53
CA ALA A 56 16.21 57.62 -12.87
C ALA A 56 14.92 58.36 -12.43
N ARG A 57 15.02 59.34 -11.51
CA ARG A 57 13.85 60.06 -10.95
C ARG A 57 13.60 61.45 -11.58
N ALA A 58 14.52 61.97 -12.38
CA ALA A 58 14.40 63.30 -13.00
C ALA A 58 13.45 63.34 -14.22
N SER A 59 13.26 62.21 -14.92
CA SER A 59 12.55 62.17 -16.21
C SER A 59 11.03 62.05 -16.13
N ALA A 60 10.45 61.86 -14.93
CA ALA A 60 9.04 61.53 -14.76
C ALA A 60 8.11 62.75 -14.54
N ALA A 61 8.60 63.99 -14.66
CA ALA A 61 7.92 65.18 -14.16
C ALA A 61 7.87 66.38 -15.13
N LYS A 62 7.40 66.20 -16.38
CA LYS A 62 7.07 67.35 -17.28
C LYS A 62 6.20 67.01 -18.51
N LYS A 63 4.87 67.04 -18.37
CA LYS A 63 3.89 67.83 -19.18
C LYS A 63 2.43 67.42 -18.87
N LYS A 64 1.48 68.32 -19.16
CA LYS A 64 0.03 68.19 -18.90
C LYS A 64 -0.80 68.09 -20.21
N THR A 65 -2.07 67.72 -20.04
CA THR A 65 -3.17 67.62 -21.03
C THR A 65 -3.56 68.94 -21.71
N PRO A 66 -4.43 68.85 -22.73
CA PRO A 66 -5.77 69.48 -22.62
C PRO A 66 -6.95 68.54 -22.95
N GLN A 67 -8.17 69.04 -22.70
CA GLN A 67 -9.52 68.45 -22.86
C GLN A 67 -10.18 68.92 -24.19
N ALA A 68 -11.38 68.51 -24.64
CA ALA A 68 -12.20 67.28 -24.56
C ALA A 68 -13.49 67.46 -25.41
N SER A 69 -14.14 66.38 -25.90
CA SER A 69 -15.54 66.39 -26.41
C SER A 69 -16.12 64.97 -26.59
N ASN A 70 -17.46 64.82 -26.43
CA ASN A 70 -18.23 63.57 -26.64
C ASN A 70 -19.37 63.81 -27.70
N PRO A 71 -20.38 62.92 -27.85
CA PRO A 71 -20.46 61.76 -28.75
C PRO A 71 -21.55 61.92 -29.85
N PRO A 72 -21.94 60.88 -30.63
CA PRO A 72 -23.15 60.12 -30.23
C PRO A 72 -23.34 58.66 -30.72
N ARG A 73 -24.10 57.89 -29.92
CA ARG A 73 -25.15 56.87 -30.22
C ARG A 73 -25.00 55.81 -31.36
N SER A 74 -25.23 54.55 -30.96
CA SER A 74 -25.79 53.43 -31.78
C SER A 74 -27.30 53.55 -32.04
N PRO A 75 -27.92 52.74 -32.95
CA PRO A 75 -28.84 51.69 -32.44
C PRO A 75 -29.07 50.40 -33.30
N ASN A 76 -29.14 49.25 -32.61
CA ASN A 76 -30.13 48.14 -32.70
C ASN A 76 -30.45 47.28 -33.97
N LYS A 77 -30.31 45.95 -33.77
CA LYS A 77 -31.31 44.83 -33.92
C LYS A 77 -31.85 44.36 -35.30
N ARG A 78 -31.60 43.06 -35.60
CA ARG A 78 -32.54 41.88 -35.70
C ARG A 78 -31.73 40.68 -36.30
N LYS A 79 -31.74 39.42 -35.80
CA LYS A 79 -32.78 38.34 -35.78
C LYS A 79 -33.42 38.11 -37.17
N ILE A 80 -33.48 36.89 -37.72
CA ILE A 80 -34.34 35.73 -37.31
C ILE A 80 -33.79 34.37 -37.84
N GLU A 81 -34.35 33.26 -37.32
CA GLU A 81 -34.32 31.80 -37.66
C GLU A 81 -33.96 31.32 -39.11
N LYS A 82 -33.56 30.06 -39.44
CA LYS A 82 -33.52 28.69 -38.82
C LYS A 82 -34.60 27.65 -39.28
N THR A 83 -34.25 26.77 -40.23
CA THR A 83 -34.78 25.39 -40.56
C THR A 83 -33.72 24.69 -41.47
N GLN A 84 -33.45 23.37 -41.50
CA GLN A 84 -34.26 22.14 -41.72
C GLN A 84 -34.87 22.03 -43.15
N ASP A 85 -34.94 20.90 -43.87
CA ASP A 85 -34.40 19.50 -43.81
C ASP A 85 -34.74 18.82 -45.19
N SER A 86 -34.30 17.63 -45.66
CA SER A 86 -33.41 16.51 -45.24
C SER A 86 -33.02 15.63 -46.50
N ASP A 87 -32.37 14.48 -46.30
CA ASP A 87 -32.33 13.27 -47.19
C ASP A 87 -31.58 13.29 -48.55
N LEU A 88 -31.33 12.16 -49.25
CA LEU A 88 -30.58 10.90 -48.91
C LEU A 88 -30.38 10.02 -50.19
N VAL A 89 -29.61 8.92 -50.09
CA VAL A 89 -29.49 7.74 -51.02
C VAL A 89 -28.38 7.76 -52.13
N LYS A 90 -27.96 6.54 -52.52
CA LYS A 90 -26.84 6.10 -53.39
C LYS A 90 -27.30 5.98 -54.89
N THR A 91 -26.50 5.65 -55.91
CA THR A 91 -25.73 4.40 -56.17
C THR A 91 -24.60 4.51 -57.21
N GLU A 92 -23.65 3.57 -57.12
CA GLU A 92 -22.99 2.71 -58.15
C GLU A 92 -23.24 2.93 -59.67
N ALA A 93 -22.38 2.54 -60.62
CA ALA A 93 -20.95 2.11 -60.66
C ALA A 93 -20.49 1.88 -62.14
N SER A 94 -19.16 1.72 -62.37
CA SER A 94 -18.48 1.22 -63.61
C SER A 94 -18.64 2.05 -64.92
N ASP A 95 -17.89 1.88 -66.03
CA ASP A 95 -16.65 1.12 -66.33
C ASP A 95 -15.84 1.72 -67.53
N SER A 96 -14.55 1.35 -67.62
CA SER A 96 -13.78 1.10 -68.87
C SER A 96 -13.24 2.22 -69.81
N ALA A 97 -12.22 1.79 -70.59
CA ALA A 97 -11.72 2.27 -71.90
C ALA A 97 -10.75 3.48 -72.04
N LYS A 98 -9.60 3.20 -72.69
CA LYS A 98 -8.73 4.15 -73.46
C LYS A 98 -8.86 3.80 -74.96
N PRO A 99 -8.57 4.73 -75.90
CA PRO A 99 -7.21 4.94 -76.44
C PRO A 99 -6.87 6.45 -76.62
N GLY A 100 -5.67 6.89 -77.06
CA GLY A 100 -4.43 6.18 -77.38
C GLY A 100 -3.81 6.61 -78.72
N SER A 101 -2.87 7.57 -78.72
CA SER A 101 -2.00 7.90 -79.87
C SER A 101 -0.83 8.83 -79.51
N ASP A 102 0.34 8.55 -80.10
CA ASP A 102 1.64 9.25 -80.09
C ASP A 102 2.26 9.07 -81.51
N PRO A 103 3.34 9.75 -81.93
CA PRO A 103 3.86 11.09 -81.58
C PRO A 103 3.96 11.96 -82.87
N PRO A 104 4.85 12.98 -82.98
CA PRO A 104 6.24 12.70 -83.38
C PRO A 104 7.32 13.55 -82.68
N SER A 105 8.59 13.19 -82.89
CA SER A 105 9.78 13.75 -82.22
C SER A 105 10.56 14.75 -83.07
N ILE A 106 11.14 15.77 -82.42
CA ILE A 106 12.28 16.57 -82.92
C ILE A 106 13.22 16.86 -81.73
N ALA A 107 14.52 16.66 -81.92
CA ALA A 107 15.60 17.13 -81.03
C ALA A 107 16.07 18.55 -81.50
N GLU A 108 16.79 19.37 -80.75
CA GLU A 108 17.91 19.04 -79.85
C GLU A 108 18.30 20.25 -78.97
N ASP A 109 19.43 20.09 -78.27
CA ASP A 109 20.38 21.10 -77.77
C ASP A 109 20.34 21.47 -76.27
N SER A 110 21.54 21.82 -75.77
CA SER A 110 21.97 21.61 -74.40
C SER A 110 22.69 22.84 -73.84
N LYS A 111 22.18 23.39 -72.73
CA LYS A 111 22.88 24.47 -71.99
C LYS A 111 22.98 24.16 -70.50
N LYS A 112 24.21 23.88 -70.07
CA LYS A 112 24.60 23.72 -68.66
C LYS A 112 24.43 25.04 -67.92
N GLY A 113 23.28 25.23 -67.27
CA GLY A 113 23.05 26.33 -66.34
C GLY A 113 23.43 25.94 -64.91
N ALA A 114 24.52 26.50 -64.38
CA ALA A 114 24.93 26.26 -63.00
C ALA A 114 23.93 26.88 -62.01
N LYS A 115 23.06 26.04 -61.40
CA LYS A 115 22.15 26.47 -60.34
C LYS A 115 22.94 26.84 -59.09
N LYS A 116 23.09 28.14 -58.82
CA LYS A 116 23.47 28.65 -57.49
C LYS A 116 22.50 28.06 -56.46
N SER A 117 23.02 27.37 -55.44
CA SER A 117 22.21 26.88 -54.33
C SER A 117 21.63 28.06 -53.56
N ARG A 118 20.30 28.17 -53.56
CA ARG A 118 19.57 29.11 -52.69
C ARG A 118 19.56 28.51 -51.30
N SER A 119 20.28 29.11 -50.35
CA SER A 119 20.26 28.67 -48.95
C SER A 119 18.84 28.75 -48.42
N LEU A 120 18.26 27.59 -48.07
CA LEU A 120 16.94 27.51 -47.43
C LEU A 120 16.95 28.34 -46.15
N THR A 121 15.89 29.12 -45.93
CA THR A 121 15.74 29.83 -44.65
C THR A 121 15.48 28.82 -43.54
N GLN A 122 15.77 29.20 -42.29
CA GLN A 122 15.50 28.34 -41.15
C GLN A 122 14.00 28.04 -40.99
N THR A 123 13.10 28.84 -41.57
CA THR A 123 11.66 28.55 -41.62
C THR A 123 11.35 27.47 -42.65
N ASP A 124 11.96 27.54 -43.85
CA ASP A 124 11.79 26.52 -44.89
C ASP A 124 12.27 25.15 -44.39
N LYS A 125 13.43 25.10 -43.70
CA LYS A 125 13.94 23.86 -43.05
C LYS A 125 12.97 23.28 -42.01
N ILE A 126 12.23 24.11 -41.28
CA ILE A 126 11.26 23.65 -40.27
C ILE A 126 10.04 23.00 -40.94
N GLU A 127 9.48 23.64 -41.96
CA GLU A 127 8.33 23.07 -42.68
C GLU A 127 8.72 21.83 -43.52
N GLU A 128 9.93 21.80 -44.08
CA GLU A 128 10.50 20.60 -44.70
C GLU A 128 10.57 19.44 -43.69
N MET A 129 11.16 19.67 -42.51
CA MET A 129 11.24 18.65 -41.44
C MET A 129 9.86 18.14 -41.02
N LYS A 130 8.87 19.02 -40.87
CA LYS A 130 7.48 18.66 -40.57
C LYS A 130 6.85 17.81 -41.67
N SER A 131 7.02 18.18 -42.93
CA SER A 131 6.50 17.41 -44.07
C SER A 131 7.07 15.98 -44.14
N LYS A 132 8.32 15.82 -43.70
CA LYS A 132 9.04 14.54 -43.70
C LYS A 132 8.75 13.68 -42.46
N ILE A 133 8.45 14.26 -41.29
CA ILE A 133 8.41 13.51 -40.02
C ILE A 133 7.40 12.35 -40.01
N ALA A 134 6.28 12.48 -40.74
CA ALA A 134 5.26 11.44 -40.86
C ALA A 134 5.81 10.11 -41.42
N LEU A 135 6.90 10.14 -42.19
CA LEU A 135 7.58 8.95 -42.70
C LEU A 135 8.11 8.03 -41.59
N LEU A 136 8.36 8.54 -40.37
CA LEU A 136 8.75 7.72 -39.22
C LEU A 136 7.68 6.68 -38.83
N LYS A 137 6.40 6.87 -39.20
CA LYS A 137 5.34 5.88 -38.97
C LYS A 137 5.41 4.64 -39.88
N LYS A 138 6.28 4.63 -40.90
CA LYS A 138 6.46 3.47 -41.78
C LYS A 138 6.96 2.25 -41.01
N LYS A 139 6.67 1.04 -41.51
CA LYS A 139 7.30 -0.18 -40.99
C LYS A 139 8.81 -0.09 -41.17
N PRO A 140 9.63 -0.49 -40.17
CA PRO A 140 11.08 -0.31 -40.25
C PRO A 140 11.73 -0.91 -41.51
N GLY A 141 11.25 -2.07 -41.99
CA GLY A 141 11.74 -2.66 -43.25
C GLY A 141 11.45 -1.85 -44.53
N GLU A 142 10.52 -0.90 -44.48
CA GLU A 142 10.13 0.01 -45.58
C GLU A 142 10.64 1.45 -45.36
N PHE A 143 11.34 1.68 -44.25
CA PHE A 143 11.82 3.00 -43.84
C PHE A 143 13.26 3.24 -44.28
N ASP A 144 13.42 4.38 -44.97
CA ASP A 144 14.66 4.90 -45.53
C ASP A 144 15.12 6.10 -44.70
N PRO A 145 16.20 5.99 -43.90
CA PRO A 145 16.66 7.03 -42.99
C PRO A 145 16.97 8.38 -43.64
N GLU A 146 17.49 8.38 -44.87
CA GLU A 146 17.99 9.59 -45.55
C GLU A 146 16.84 10.51 -45.99
N ARG A 147 15.64 9.95 -46.23
CA ARG A 147 14.46 10.74 -46.66
C ARG A 147 13.89 11.64 -45.57
N VAL A 148 14.22 11.40 -44.30
CA VAL A 148 13.72 12.21 -43.17
C VAL A 148 14.74 13.24 -42.70
N SER A 149 16.04 13.02 -42.93
CA SER A 149 17.06 14.01 -42.66
C SER A 149 16.86 15.32 -43.45
N CYS A 150 17.25 16.41 -42.80
CA CYS A 150 17.27 17.80 -43.30
C CYS A 150 18.48 18.60 -42.73
N TRP A 151 19.46 17.83 -42.25
CA TRP A 151 20.80 18.20 -41.82
C TRP A 151 21.79 17.31 -42.56
N GLU A 152 23.01 17.78 -42.79
CA GLU A 152 24.04 17.04 -43.52
C GLU A 152 24.62 15.88 -42.69
N LYS A 153 25.23 14.88 -43.33
CA LYS A 153 25.87 13.76 -42.62
C LYS A 153 27.03 14.29 -41.75
N GLY A 154 26.99 14.02 -40.45
CA GLY A 154 27.91 14.58 -39.46
C GLY A 154 27.53 15.97 -38.91
N GLU A 155 26.48 16.63 -39.43
CA GLU A 155 25.88 17.79 -38.77
C GLU A 155 25.17 17.33 -37.48
N ARG A 156 25.24 18.12 -36.40
CA ARG A 156 24.61 17.75 -35.11
C ARG A 156 23.09 17.74 -35.25
N VAL A 157 22.45 16.69 -34.73
CA VAL A 157 21.03 16.43 -34.93
C VAL A 157 20.20 17.58 -34.33
N PRO A 158 19.28 18.21 -35.10
CA PRO A 158 18.40 19.24 -34.58
C PRO A 158 17.50 18.68 -33.46
N PHE A 159 17.37 19.40 -32.33
CA PHE A 159 16.49 18.95 -31.24
C PHE A 159 15.01 18.88 -31.70
N LEU A 160 14.61 19.81 -32.59
CA LEU A 160 13.31 19.79 -33.27
C LEU A 160 12.98 18.45 -33.95
N PHE A 161 13.95 17.68 -34.46
CA PHE A 161 13.67 16.38 -35.07
C PHE A 161 13.10 15.40 -34.05
N ILE A 162 13.74 15.29 -32.88
CA ILE A 162 13.23 14.48 -31.76
C ILE A 162 11.92 15.07 -31.24
N ALA A 163 11.80 16.39 -31.12
CA ALA A 163 10.58 17.04 -30.64
C ALA A 163 9.36 16.81 -31.56
N LEU A 164 9.56 16.77 -32.88
CA LEU A 164 8.51 16.42 -33.85
C LEU A 164 8.20 14.92 -33.84
N ALA A 165 9.20 14.04 -33.68
CA ALA A 165 8.97 12.61 -33.47
C ALA A 165 8.17 12.36 -32.17
N PHE A 166 8.42 13.15 -31.12
CA PHE A 166 7.65 13.13 -29.87
C PHE A 166 6.22 13.66 -30.05
N ASP A 167 5.98 14.75 -30.81
CA ASP A 167 4.61 15.19 -31.18
C ASP A 167 3.88 14.08 -31.96
N LEU A 168 4.55 13.42 -32.91
CA LEU A 168 4.03 12.30 -33.71
C LEU A 168 3.67 11.06 -32.87
N ILE A 169 4.46 10.75 -31.84
CA ILE A 169 4.18 9.71 -30.84
C ILE A 169 3.04 10.13 -29.91
N SER A 170 2.94 11.40 -29.53
CA SER A 170 1.91 11.87 -28.60
C SER A 170 0.48 11.75 -29.15
N ALA A 171 0.35 11.71 -30.48
CA ALA A 171 -0.89 11.47 -31.21
C ALA A 171 -1.14 9.98 -31.53
N GLU A 172 -0.34 9.04 -30.98
CA GLU A 172 -0.38 7.62 -31.29
C GLU A 172 -0.75 6.79 -30.05
N SER A 173 -1.55 5.73 -30.24
CA SER A 173 -1.98 4.82 -29.18
C SER A 173 -1.42 3.41 -29.36
N GLY A 174 -1.12 3.01 -30.60
CA GLY A 174 -0.57 1.69 -30.90
C GLY A 174 0.87 1.55 -30.45
N ARG A 175 1.13 0.78 -29.38
CA ARG A 175 2.50 0.56 -28.85
C ARG A 175 3.50 0.07 -29.90
N ILE A 176 3.05 -0.74 -30.86
CA ILE A 176 3.89 -1.18 -31.99
C ILE A 176 4.31 0.03 -32.83
N VAL A 177 3.37 0.88 -33.27
CA VAL A 177 3.65 2.09 -34.05
C VAL A 177 4.55 3.07 -33.30
N ILE A 178 4.36 3.24 -31.99
CA ILE A 178 5.26 4.03 -31.13
C ILE A 178 6.69 3.45 -31.14
N THR A 179 6.83 2.13 -31.15
CA THR A 179 8.14 1.45 -31.23
C THR A 179 8.75 1.61 -32.62
N ASP A 180 7.95 1.50 -33.69
CA ASP A 180 8.37 1.73 -35.08
C ASP A 180 8.89 3.17 -35.27
N ILE A 181 8.17 4.19 -34.76
CA ILE A 181 8.60 5.60 -34.82
C ILE A 181 9.92 5.80 -34.08
N LEU A 182 10.06 5.27 -32.86
CA LEU A 182 11.32 5.36 -32.10
C LEU A 182 12.47 4.63 -32.79
N CYS A 183 12.22 3.45 -33.37
CA CYS A 183 13.20 2.68 -34.13
C CYS A 183 13.70 3.48 -35.33
N ASN A 184 12.78 4.01 -36.14
CA ASN A 184 13.10 4.81 -37.32
C ASN A 184 13.82 6.13 -36.95
N MET A 185 13.41 6.79 -35.86
CA MET A 185 14.10 7.98 -35.34
C MET A 185 15.54 7.67 -34.95
N LEU A 186 15.79 6.58 -34.23
CA LEU A 186 17.13 6.15 -33.85
C LEU A 186 17.97 5.76 -35.08
N ARG A 187 17.37 5.08 -36.08
CA ARG A 187 18.03 4.76 -37.36
C ARG A 187 18.45 5.99 -38.15
N THR A 188 17.64 7.06 -38.18
CA THR A 188 18.04 8.33 -38.79
C THR A 188 19.23 8.96 -38.07
N VAL A 189 19.32 8.86 -36.73
CA VAL A 189 20.51 9.31 -35.99
C VAL A 189 21.73 8.43 -36.28
N ILE A 190 21.58 7.10 -36.30
CA ILE A 190 22.69 6.17 -36.65
C ILE A 190 23.21 6.44 -38.08
N ALA A 191 22.33 6.61 -39.06
CA ALA A 191 22.73 6.81 -40.46
C ALA A 191 23.43 8.16 -40.72
N THR A 192 23.06 9.21 -39.97
CA THR A 192 23.56 10.58 -40.19
C THR A 192 24.69 11.00 -39.24
N THR A 193 24.52 10.81 -37.93
CA THR A 193 25.41 11.37 -36.90
C THR A 193 25.42 10.45 -35.66
N PRO A 194 26.13 9.30 -35.70
CA PRO A 194 26.17 8.30 -34.62
C PRO A 194 26.50 8.86 -33.23
N ASP A 195 27.40 9.84 -33.14
CA ASP A 195 27.78 10.51 -31.88
C ASP A 195 26.59 11.07 -31.08
N ASP A 196 25.53 11.52 -31.76
CA ASP A 196 24.35 12.12 -31.13
C ASP A 196 23.40 11.05 -30.56
N LEU A 197 23.65 9.76 -30.81
CA LEU A 197 22.79 8.66 -30.40
C LEU A 197 22.73 8.48 -28.87
N VAL A 198 23.84 8.66 -28.15
CA VAL A 198 23.86 8.58 -26.67
C VAL A 198 22.89 9.61 -26.07
N ALA A 199 23.00 10.87 -26.52
CA ALA A 199 22.12 11.95 -26.10
C ALA A 199 20.65 11.72 -26.54
N THR A 200 20.45 11.19 -27.74
CA THR A 200 19.13 10.82 -28.28
C THR A 200 18.44 9.77 -27.41
N VAL A 201 19.15 8.71 -27.02
CA VAL A 201 18.63 7.61 -26.19
C VAL A 201 18.32 8.11 -24.78
N TYR A 202 19.22 8.88 -24.14
CA TYR A 202 18.97 9.47 -22.82
C TYR A 202 17.71 10.36 -22.81
N LEU A 203 17.59 11.31 -23.74
CA LEU A 203 16.42 12.20 -23.81
C LEU A 203 15.13 11.42 -24.15
N SER A 204 15.22 10.34 -24.94
CA SER A 204 14.09 9.43 -25.20
C SER A 204 13.69 8.61 -23.97
N ALA A 205 14.65 8.19 -23.14
CA ALA A 205 14.39 7.56 -21.85
C ALA A 205 13.88 8.56 -20.79
N ASN A 206 13.92 9.88 -21.05
CA ASN A 206 13.65 10.95 -20.07
C ASN A 206 14.66 10.88 -18.88
N GLU A 207 15.91 10.55 -19.20
CA GLU A 207 17.04 10.42 -18.28
C GLU A 207 18.19 11.34 -18.72
N ILE A 208 19.14 11.65 -17.84
CA ILE A 208 20.32 12.49 -18.17
C ILE A 208 21.67 11.84 -17.80
N ALA A 209 21.63 10.78 -17.00
CA ALA A 209 22.74 10.00 -16.48
C ALA A 209 22.16 8.69 -15.90
N PRO A 210 22.97 7.64 -15.67
CA PRO A 210 22.56 6.48 -14.89
C PRO A 210 22.05 6.88 -13.50
N ALA A 211 20.96 6.27 -13.03
CA ALA A 211 20.36 6.58 -11.72
C ALA A 211 21.34 6.43 -10.54
N HIS A 212 22.32 5.54 -10.68
CA HIS A 212 23.31 5.21 -9.65
C HIS A 212 24.42 6.26 -9.49
N GLU A 213 24.58 7.19 -10.44
CA GLU A 213 25.43 8.37 -10.25
C GLU A 213 24.77 9.41 -9.32
N GLY A 214 23.45 9.33 -9.10
CA GLY A 214 22.71 10.29 -8.27
C GLY A 214 22.56 11.68 -8.90
N VAL A 215 22.75 11.81 -10.21
CA VAL A 215 22.76 13.09 -10.95
C VAL A 215 21.32 13.55 -11.25
N GLU A 216 20.75 14.31 -10.32
CA GLU A 216 19.44 14.94 -10.45
C GLU A 216 19.55 16.35 -11.04
N LEU A 217 18.61 16.76 -11.92
CA LEU A 217 18.51 18.15 -12.38
C LEU A 217 18.39 19.16 -11.21
N GLY A 218 17.69 18.78 -10.13
CA GLY A 218 17.52 19.60 -8.93
C GLY A 218 16.76 20.91 -9.20
N ILE A 219 15.62 20.81 -9.90
CA ILE A 219 14.78 21.95 -10.32
C ILE A 219 13.36 21.75 -9.79
N GLY A 220 12.77 22.78 -9.17
CA GLY A 220 11.36 22.79 -8.75
C GLY A 220 10.43 23.35 -9.82
N GLU A 221 9.14 22.99 -9.77
CA GLU A 221 8.12 23.47 -10.73
C GLU A 221 8.05 25.02 -10.77
N GLY A 222 8.25 25.70 -9.63
CA GLY A 222 8.35 27.16 -9.55
C GLY A 222 9.54 27.76 -10.32
N SER A 223 10.70 27.10 -10.35
CA SER A 223 11.88 27.55 -11.11
C SER A 223 11.64 27.46 -12.62
N ILE A 224 10.88 26.45 -13.06
CA ILE A 224 10.46 26.28 -14.46
C ILE A 224 9.42 27.35 -14.82
N ILE A 225 8.44 27.60 -13.95
CA ILE A 225 7.46 28.69 -14.12
C ILE A 225 8.16 30.04 -14.26
N LYS A 226 9.16 30.33 -13.42
CA LYS A 226 9.94 31.58 -13.52
C LYS A 226 10.78 31.64 -14.81
N ALA A 227 11.37 30.54 -15.25
CA ALA A 227 12.09 30.48 -16.52
C ALA A 227 11.17 30.71 -17.75
N ILE A 228 9.96 30.14 -17.75
CA ILE A 228 8.92 30.38 -18.78
C ILE A 228 8.44 31.84 -18.74
N SER A 229 8.23 32.39 -17.54
CA SER A 229 7.84 33.79 -17.31
C SER A 229 8.87 34.76 -17.88
N GLU A 230 10.16 34.59 -17.54
CA GLU A 230 11.26 35.42 -18.06
C GLU A 230 11.51 35.20 -19.56
N ALA A 231 11.44 33.95 -20.06
CA ALA A 231 11.74 33.64 -21.46
C ALA A 231 10.69 34.16 -22.45
N PHE A 232 9.40 34.21 -22.04
CA PHE A 232 8.28 34.55 -22.93
C PHE A 232 7.49 35.79 -22.50
N GLY A 233 8.03 36.59 -21.57
CA GLY A 233 7.46 37.89 -21.19
C GLY A 233 6.06 37.83 -20.56
N ARG A 234 5.73 36.73 -19.88
CA ARG A 234 4.45 36.54 -19.15
C ARG A 234 4.70 36.65 -17.65
N THR A 235 3.70 37.05 -16.87
CA THR A 235 3.80 37.02 -15.40
C THR A 235 3.71 35.58 -14.89
N GLU A 236 4.36 35.26 -13.75
CA GLU A 236 4.22 33.94 -13.11
C GLU A 236 2.76 33.58 -12.81
N SER A 237 1.91 34.57 -12.50
CA SER A 237 0.49 34.37 -12.22
C SER A 237 -0.26 33.83 -13.44
N GLN A 238 -0.01 34.42 -14.63
CA GLN A 238 -0.57 33.91 -15.89
C GLN A 238 -0.07 32.50 -16.23
N VAL A 239 1.22 32.23 -16.01
CA VAL A 239 1.80 30.89 -16.23
C VAL A 239 1.20 29.85 -15.27
N LYS A 240 0.99 30.22 -13.98
CA LYS A 240 0.33 29.37 -12.97
C LYS A 240 -1.12 29.09 -13.34
N LYS A 241 -1.91 30.11 -13.73
CA LYS A 241 -3.30 29.94 -14.18
C LYS A 241 -3.39 28.98 -15.38
N LEU A 242 -2.59 29.19 -16.43
CA LEU A 242 -2.57 28.33 -17.61
C LEU A 242 -2.10 26.89 -17.29
N ASN A 243 -1.26 26.70 -16.27
CA ASN A 243 -0.85 25.36 -15.81
C ASN A 243 -2.00 24.61 -15.12
N THR A 244 -2.87 25.31 -14.38
CA THR A 244 -4.10 24.74 -13.81
C THR A 244 -5.08 24.37 -14.92
N GLU A 245 -5.26 25.23 -15.92
CA GLU A 245 -6.19 25.01 -17.05
C GLU A 245 -5.74 23.88 -17.98
N LEU A 246 -4.43 23.76 -18.27
CA LEU A 246 -3.89 22.78 -19.24
C LEU A 246 -3.28 21.52 -18.58
N GLY A 247 -3.00 21.54 -17.28
CA GLY A 247 -2.36 20.45 -16.54
C GLY A 247 -0.91 20.11 -16.98
N ASP A 248 -0.28 20.95 -17.81
CA ASP A 248 1.00 20.69 -18.47
C ASP A 248 1.78 21.99 -18.76
N LEU A 249 2.86 22.27 -18.01
CA LEU A 249 3.71 23.44 -18.26
C LEU A 249 4.33 23.45 -19.66
N GLY A 250 4.50 22.31 -20.32
CA GLY A 250 4.99 22.27 -21.69
C GLY A 250 3.96 22.81 -22.69
N LEU A 251 2.67 22.57 -22.47
CA LEU A 251 1.61 23.19 -23.29
C LEU A 251 1.56 24.70 -23.02
N VAL A 252 1.73 25.12 -21.75
CA VAL A 252 1.87 26.54 -21.39
C VAL A 252 3.08 27.16 -22.11
N ALA A 253 4.22 26.48 -22.19
CA ALA A 253 5.42 26.96 -22.88
C ALA A 253 5.22 27.10 -24.40
N LYS A 254 4.70 26.06 -25.09
CA LYS A 254 4.38 26.08 -26.53
C LYS A 254 3.39 27.21 -26.85
N GLY A 255 2.34 27.35 -26.05
CA GLY A 255 1.35 28.44 -26.14
C GLY A 255 1.80 29.81 -25.60
N SER A 256 3.05 29.94 -25.12
CA SER A 256 3.66 31.22 -24.72
C SER A 256 4.68 31.73 -25.73
N ARG A 257 5.46 30.83 -26.35
CA ARG A 257 6.49 31.18 -27.35
C ARG A 257 5.92 31.94 -28.55
N SER A 258 4.71 31.59 -28.98
CA SER A 258 4.02 32.17 -30.14
C SER A 258 3.64 33.64 -29.99
N SER A 259 3.72 34.21 -28.79
CA SER A 259 3.38 35.61 -28.53
C SER A 259 4.53 36.61 -28.72
N GLN A 260 5.74 36.15 -29.13
CA GLN A 260 6.93 37.01 -29.20
C GLN A 260 7.75 36.86 -30.49
N THR A 261 7.87 37.94 -31.25
CA THR A 261 8.92 38.13 -32.26
C THR A 261 10.24 38.56 -31.61
N MET A 262 11.38 38.20 -32.20
CA MET A 262 12.71 38.58 -31.69
C MET A 262 13.55 39.21 -32.78
N MET A 263 14.27 40.29 -32.46
CA MET A 263 15.06 41.07 -33.42
C MET A 263 16.33 40.35 -33.88
N PHE A 264 16.90 39.49 -33.03
CA PHE A 264 17.97 38.56 -33.38
C PHE A 264 17.49 37.14 -33.07
N LYS A 265 17.69 36.21 -34.01
CA LYS A 265 17.29 34.82 -33.84
C LYS A 265 18.50 33.99 -33.36
N PRO A 266 18.43 33.33 -32.20
CA PRO A 266 19.50 32.45 -31.72
C PRO A 266 19.65 31.22 -32.61
N GLU A 267 20.80 30.57 -32.49
CA GLU A 267 21.08 29.27 -33.12
C GLU A 267 20.00 28.24 -32.78
N SER A 268 19.67 27.37 -33.75
CA SER A 268 18.86 26.16 -33.51
C SER A 268 19.39 25.35 -32.33
N LEU A 269 18.50 24.68 -31.62
CA LEU A 269 18.87 23.69 -30.63
C LEU A 269 19.28 22.38 -31.33
N THR A 270 20.32 21.73 -30.79
CA THR A 270 20.73 20.37 -31.19
C THR A 270 20.58 19.43 -30.00
N VAL A 271 20.42 18.14 -30.28
CA VAL A 271 20.21 17.09 -29.27
C VAL A 271 21.32 17.12 -28.22
N VAL A 272 22.58 17.16 -28.67
CA VAL A 272 23.76 17.25 -27.79
C VAL A 272 23.82 18.58 -27.02
N LYS A 273 23.43 19.71 -27.61
CA LYS A 273 23.40 21.03 -26.93
C LYS A 273 22.38 21.03 -25.79
N VAL A 274 21.20 20.44 -25.99
CA VAL A 274 20.17 20.28 -24.93
C VAL A 274 20.66 19.33 -23.84
N PHE A 275 21.11 18.12 -24.21
CA PHE A 275 21.58 17.10 -23.28
C PHE A 275 22.77 17.55 -22.42
N ASN A 276 23.78 18.19 -23.03
CA ASN A 276 24.93 18.72 -22.29
C ASN A 276 24.53 19.89 -21.39
N THR A 277 23.59 20.75 -21.80
CA THR A 277 23.06 21.81 -20.93
C THR A 277 22.31 21.22 -19.73
N PHE A 278 21.60 20.10 -19.90
CA PHE A 278 20.95 19.39 -18.80
C PHE A 278 21.97 18.74 -17.84
N ARG A 279 23.00 18.06 -18.36
CA ARG A 279 24.13 17.54 -17.55
C ARG A 279 24.88 18.67 -16.82
N GLN A 280 24.97 19.88 -17.39
CA GLN A 280 25.49 21.07 -16.70
C GLN A 280 24.54 21.57 -15.59
N ILE A 281 23.25 21.72 -15.88
CA ILE A 281 22.22 22.14 -14.90
C ILE A 281 22.19 21.22 -13.68
N ALA A 282 22.36 19.91 -13.85
CA ALA A 282 22.45 18.96 -12.73
C ALA A 282 23.68 19.21 -11.85
N LYS A 283 24.84 19.52 -12.45
CA LYS A 283 26.13 19.74 -11.77
C LYS A 283 26.26 21.11 -11.09
N GLU A 284 25.44 22.10 -11.45
CA GLU A 284 25.42 23.43 -10.79
C GLU A 284 25.00 23.32 -9.32
N SER A 285 25.85 23.79 -8.41
CA SER A 285 25.65 23.75 -6.94
C SER A 285 26.26 24.98 -6.25
N GLY A 286 25.95 25.18 -4.97
CA GLY A 286 26.39 26.33 -4.19
C GLY A 286 25.48 27.56 -4.31
N LYS A 287 25.95 28.68 -3.74
CA LYS A 287 25.14 29.89 -3.40
C LYS A 287 24.32 30.45 -4.56
N ASP A 288 24.89 30.47 -5.77
CA ASP A 288 24.27 31.09 -6.95
C ASP A 288 23.67 30.08 -7.94
N SER A 289 23.68 28.78 -7.61
CA SER A 289 23.29 27.71 -8.54
C SER A 289 21.84 27.82 -9.02
N THR A 290 20.90 28.23 -8.16
CA THR A 290 19.48 28.38 -8.53
C THR A 290 19.28 29.37 -9.69
N GLU A 291 20.00 30.49 -9.68
CA GLU A 291 19.89 31.50 -10.74
C GLU A 291 20.61 31.03 -12.01
N LYS A 292 21.80 30.41 -11.89
CA LYS A 292 22.50 29.78 -13.04
C LYS A 292 21.66 28.70 -13.72
N LYS A 293 21.01 27.81 -12.96
CA LYS A 293 20.09 26.80 -13.49
C LYS A 293 18.92 27.44 -14.23
N LYS A 294 18.32 28.49 -13.65
CA LYS A 294 17.24 29.27 -14.27
C LYS A 294 17.67 29.95 -15.57
N ASP A 295 18.85 30.58 -15.61
CA ASP A 295 19.35 31.24 -16.81
C ASP A 295 19.71 30.24 -17.92
N ARG A 296 20.26 29.07 -17.59
CA ARG A 296 20.44 27.97 -18.55
C ARG A 296 19.10 27.46 -19.12
N MET A 297 18.07 27.28 -18.28
CA MET A 297 16.72 26.93 -18.74
C MET A 297 16.13 28.02 -19.67
N LYS A 298 16.25 29.28 -19.27
CA LYS A 298 15.78 30.44 -20.05
C LYS A 298 16.47 30.52 -21.41
N ALA A 299 17.79 30.31 -21.48
CA ALA A 299 18.53 30.30 -22.74
C ALA A 299 18.02 29.21 -23.71
N LEU A 300 17.74 28.00 -23.21
CA LEU A 300 17.11 26.95 -24.03
C LEU A 300 15.70 27.33 -24.48
N LEU A 301 14.85 27.85 -23.58
CA LEU A 301 13.47 28.25 -23.89
C LEU A 301 13.41 29.40 -24.91
N VAL A 302 14.32 30.37 -24.85
CA VAL A 302 14.43 31.48 -25.81
C VAL A 302 14.88 30.98 -27.19
N ALA A 303 15.78 30.00 -27.23
CA ALA A 303 16.25 29.37 -28.47
C ALA A 303 15.23 28.41 -29.11
N ALA A 304 14.31 27.86 -28.31
CA ALA A 304 13.32 26.90 -28.75
C ALA A 304 12.31 27.46 -29.76
N THR A 305 11.97 26.63 -30.73
CA THR A 305 11.06 26.90 -31.85
C THR A 305 9.95 25.84 -31.94
N ASP A 306 8.83 26.19 -32.58
CA ASP A 306 7.71 25.27 -32.86
C ASP A 306 7.27 24.41 -31.63
N CYS A 307 7.42 23.08 -31.68
CA CYS A 307 7.10 22.18 -30.57
C CYS A 307 8.23 22.00 -29.53
N GLU A 308 9.45 22.51 -29.75
CA GLU A 308 10.57 22.36 -28.81
C GLU A 308 10.27 22.87 -27.39
N PRO A 309 9.56 24.00 -27.15
CA PRO A 309 9.24 24.47 -25.80
C PRO A 309 8.40 23.47 -24.98
N LEU A 310 7.55 22.67 -25.64
CA LEU A 310 6.75 21.62 -25.00
C LEU A 310 7.64 20.52 -24.45
N TYR A 311 8.54 20.00 -25.29
CA TYR A 311 9.37 18.85 -24.92
C TYR A 311 10.54 19.24 -24.03
N LEU A 312 11.17 20.39 -24.22
CA LEU A 312 12.16 20.93 -23.27
C LEU A 312 11.57 21.06 -21.87
N THR A 313 10.39 21.67 -21.75
CA THR A 313 9.74 21.86 -20.44
C THR A 313 9.35 20.53 -19.80
N ARG A 314 8.81 19.59 -20.58
CA ARG A 314 8.49 18.24 -20.09
C ARG A 314 9.72 17.45 -19.65
N LEU A 315 10.84 17.56 -20.37
CA LEU A 315 12.13 16.95 -19.99
C LEU A 315 12.73 17.63 -18.74
N LEU A 316 12.64 18.96 -18.61
CA LEU A 316 13.05 19.70 -17.40
C LEU A 316 12.19 19.33 -16.17
N GLN A 317 10.92 18.96 -16.37
CA GLN A 317 10.04 18.40 -15.34
C GLN A 317 10.30 16.90 -15.06
N ALA A 318 11.21 16.25 -15.80
CA ALA A 318 11.39 14.80 -15.87
C ALA A 318 10.08 14.02 -16.14
N LYS A 319 9.16 14.60 -16.93
CA LYS A 319 7.79 14.13 -17.18
C LYS A 319 7.45 14.23 -18.67
N LEU A 320 8.12 13.44 -19.49
CA LEU A 320 7.96 13.44 -20.96
C LEU A 320 6.54 13.10 -21.48
N ARG A 321 5.73 12.36 -20.72
CA ARG A 321 4.27 12.09 -20.95
C ARG A 321 3.88 11.37 -22.27
N LEU A 322 4.82 10.75 -22.99
CA LEU A 322 4.59 10.13 -24.32
C LEU A 322 3.98 8.70 -24.32
N GLY A 323 3.38 8.25 -23.21
CA GLY A 323 2.68 6.95 -23.15
C GLY A 323 3.55 5.68 -23.20
N PHE A 324 4.82 5.77 -23.62
CA PHE A 324 5.80 4.68 -23.55
C PHE A 324 6.67 4.74 -22.28
N SER A 325 7.48 3.70 -22.08
CA SER A 325 8.48 3.61 -21.00
C SER A 325 9.85 3.26 -21.56
N ASN A 326 10.91 3.34 -20.74
CA ASN A 326 12.28 2.99 -21.12
C ASN A 326 12.37 1.58 -21.78
N GLN A 327 11.56 0.61 -21.34
CA GLN A 327 11.44 -0.72 -21.97
C GLN A 327 11.00 -0.71 -23.46
N THR A 328 10.37 0.36 -23.94
CA THR A 328 10.10 0.59 -25.36
C THR A 328 11.31 1.24 -26.07
N VAL A 329 12.04 2.15 -25.41
CA VAL A 329 13.29 2.74 -25.94
C VAL A 329 14.36 1.66 -26.14
N LEU A 330 14.56 0.77 -25.17
CA LEU A 330 15.47 -0.39 -25.28
C LEU A 330 15.06 -1.34 -26.41
N ALA A 331 13.76 -1.50 -26.67
CA ALA A 331 13.27 -2.31 -27.78
C ALA A 331 13.59 -1.65 -29.13
N ALA A 332 13.26 -0.37 -29.27
CA ALA A 332 13.54 0.43 -30.45
C ALA A 332 15.05 0.53 -30.75
N LEU A 333 15.90 0.63 -29.73
CA LEU A 333 17.36 0.65 -29.87
C LEU A 333 17.92 -0.68 -30.40
N GLY A 334 17.45 -1.82 -29.87
CA GLY A 334 17.83 -3.14 -30.38
C GLY A 334 17.34 -3.39 -31.81
N GLN A 335 16.12 -2.95 -32.14
CA GLN A 335 15.59 -3.02 -33.51
C GLN A 335 16.36 -2.11 -34.48
N ALA A 336 16.68 -0.88 -34.06
CA ALA A 336 17.43 0.08 -34.86
C ALA A 336 18.83 -0.44 -35.22
N ALA A 337 19.52 -1.07 -34.26
CA ALA A 337 20.83 -1.68 -34.49
C ALA A 337 20.80 -2.73 -35.60
N VAL A 338 19.80 -3.63 -35.63
CA VAL A 338 19.69 -4.69 -36.67
C VAL A 338 19.58 -4.13 -38.09
N TYR A 339 18.99 -2.95 -38.27
CA TYR A 339 18.89 -2.28 -39.58
C TYR A 339 20.15 -1.49 -39.98
N ASN A 340 21.13 -1.39 -39.08
CA ASN A 340 22.40 -0.69 -39.26
C ASN A 340 23.59 -1.58 -38.83
N GLU A 341 23.40 -2.90 -38.88
CA GLU A 341 24.33 -3.90 -38.36
C GLU A 341 25.37 -4.28 -39.42
N GLU A 342 26.57 -3.71 -39.31
CA GLU A 342 27.71 -4.00 -40.19
C GLU A 342 28.76 -4.94 -39.55
N HIS A 343 28.74 -5.09 -38.22
CA HIS A 343 29.87 -5.65 -37.46
C HIS A 343 29.66 -7.10 -36.97
N SER A 344 28.42 -7.57 -36.94
CA SER A 344 28.06 -8.91 -36.47
C SER A 344 26.86 -9.47 -37.24
N LYS A 345 26.54 -10.76 -37.06
CA LYS A 345 25.43 -11.43 -37.75
C LYS A 345 24.54 -12.17 -36.75
N PRO A 346 23.21 -12.26 -36.99
CA PRO A 346 22.32 -13.05 -36.15
C PRO A 346 22.78 -14.52 -36.12
N PRO A 347 22.74 -15.19 -34.95
CA PRO A 347 22.97 -16.63 -34.87
C PRO A 347 22.06 -17.41 -35.82
N PRO A 348 22.52 -18.51 -36.48
CA PRO A 348 21.74 -19.20 -37.52
C PRO A 348 20.35 -19.70 -37.12
N SER A 349 20.09 -19.88 -35.82
CA SER A 349 18.81 -20.30 -35.25
C SER A 349 17.81 -19.16 -35.00
N THR A 350 18.18 -17.91 -35.28
CA THR A 350 17.40 -16.71 -34.91
C THR A 350 16.21 -16.48 -35.83
N LYS A 351 15.04 -17.02 -35.47
CA LYS A 351 13.79 -16.88 -36.25
C LYS A 351 13.27 -15.44 -36.37
N SER A 352 13.56 -14.58 -35.38
CA SER A 352 13.09 -13.19 -35.33
C SER A 352 14.21 -12.26 -34.85
N PRO A 353 15.06 -11.75 -35.77
CA PRO A 353 16.22 -10.94 -35.40
C PRO A 353 15.87 -9.66 -34.63
N LEU A 354 14.76 -9.01 -34.99
CA LEU A 354 14.30 -7.77 -34.35
C LEU A 354 13.86 -7.95 -32.90
N GLU A 355 13.20 -9.07 -32.59
CA GLU A 355 12.73 -9.37 -31.24
C GLU A 355 13.86 -9.85 -30.33
N GLU A 356 14.77 -10.68 -30.87
CA GLU A 356 15.93 -11.16 -30.12
C GLU A 356 16.93 -10.04 -29.85
N ALA A 357 17.19 -9.14 -30.80
CA ALA A 357 18.00 -7.94 -30.57
C ALA A 357 17.36 -7.00 -29.51
N ALA A 358 16.04 -6.79 -29.58
CA ALA A 358 15.28 -6.05 -28.57
C ALA A 358 15.22 -6.74 -27.19
N LYS A 359 15.53 -8.03 -27.11
CA LYS A 359 15.67 -8.82 -25.88
C LYS A 359 17.10 -8.74 -25.33
N ILE A 360 18.11 -8.87 -26.19
CA ILE A 360 19.53 -8.68 -25.87
C ILE A 360 19.79 -7.31 -25.24
N VAL A 361 19.36 -6.21 -25.88
CA VAL A 361 19.58 -4.85 -25.35
C VAL A 361 18.92 -4.65 -23.97
N LYS A 362 17.77 -5.29 -23.72
CA LYS A 362 17.12 -5.26 -22.39
C LYS A 362 17.89 -6.08 -21.36
N GLN A 363 18.34 -7.28 -21.70
CA GLN A 363 19.11 -8.15 -20.79
C GLN A 363 20.46 -7.53 -20.42
N VAL A 364 21.12 -6.86 -21.36
CA VAL A 364 22.35 -6.10 -21.10
C VAL A 364 22.05 -4.91 -20.18
N PHE A 365 20.99 -4.13 -20.46
CA PHE A 365 20.62 -2.99 -19.62
C PHE A 365 20.22 -3.38 -18.18
N THR A 366 19.73 -4.60 -17.93
CA THR A 366 19.41 -5.04 -16.56
C THR A 366 20.61 -5.50 -15.74
N VAL A 367 21.80 -5.69 -16.35
CA VAL A 367 23.08 -5.93 -15.62
C VAL A 367 24.05 -4.76 -15.70
N LEU A 368 23.88 -3.85 -16.66
CA LEU A 368 24.74 -2.67 -16.88
C LEU A 368 23.90 -1.47 -17.38
N PRO A 369 23.09 -0.81 -16.53
CA PRO A 369 22.18 0.29 -16.93
C PRO A 369 22.90 1.62 -17.26
N VAL A 370 23.77 1.62 -18.28
CA VAL A 370 24.60 2.77 -18.69
C VAL A 370 24.62 2.92 -20.21
N TYR A 371 23.94 3.93 -20.76
CA TYR A 371 23.95 4.17 -22.21
C TYR A 371 25.27 4.74 -22.71
N ASP A 372 26.02 5.49 -21.89
CA ASP A 372 27.39 5.94 -22.21
C ASP A 372 28.35 4.75 -22.48
N ILE A 373 28.00 3.50 -22.10
CA ILE A 373 28.74 2.27 -22.43
C ILE A 373 28.00 1.42 -23.46
N ILE A 374 26.70 1.15 -23.25
CA ILE A 374 25.90 0.29 -24.14
C ILE A 374 25.86 0.83 -25.57
N VAL A 375 25.65 2.13 -25.75
CA VAL A 375 25.43 2.69 -27.10
C VAL A 375 26.72 2.69 -27.92
N PRO A 376 27.91 3.10 -27.42
CA PRO A 376 29.16 2.92 -28.14
C PRO A 376 29.51 1.46 -28.44
N ALA A 377 29.27 0.53 -27.51
CA ALA A 377 29.52 -0.90 -27.73
C ALA A 377 28.57 -1.49 -28.79
N LEU A 378 27.30 -1.07 -28.81
CA LEU A 378 26.31 -1.44 -29.81
C LEU A 378 26.69 -0.94 -31.21
N LEU A 379 27.16 0.32 -31.30
CA LEU A 379 27.60 0.95 -32.55
C LEU A 379 28.89 0.35 -33.12
N SER A 380 29.77 -0.23 -32.30
CA SER A 380 31.11 -0.71 -32.72
C SER A 380 31.26 -2.23 -32.77
N GLY A 381 30.52 -2.97 -31.95
CA GLY A 381 30.57 -4.44 -31.89
C GLY A 381 29.33 -5.15 -32.42
N GLY A 382 28.24 -4.41 -32.67
CA GLY A 382 26.94 -4.95 -33.09
C GLY A 382 26.12 -5.55 -31.95
N VAL A 383 24.81 -5.72 -32.18
CA VAL A 383 23.89 -6.19 -31.14
C VAL A 383 24.14 -7.64 -30.74
N TRP A 384 24.63 -8.46 -31.67
CA TRP A 384 24.87 -9.89 -31.46
C TRP A 384 26.11 -10.20 -30.60
N ASN A 385 27.03 -9.23 -30.45
CA ASN A 385 28.16 -9.33 -29.52
C ASN A 385 27.94 -8.58 -28.20
N LEU A 386 26.91 -7.74 -28.09
CA LEU A 386 26.67 -6.87 -26.93
C LEU A 386 26.71 -7.59 -25.56
N PRO A 387 26.19 -8.84 -25.37
CA PRO A 387 26.31 -9.55 -24.10
C PRO A 387 27.74 -9.91 -23.68
N LYS A 388 28.69 -9.92 -24.62
CA LYS A 388 30.11 -10.21 -24.35
C LYS A 388 30.83 -8.93 -23.89
N THR A 389 30.58 -7.82 -24.58
CA THR A 389 31.24 -6.52 -24.36
C THR A 389 30.65 -5.75 -23.19
N CYS A 390 29.33 -5.81 -23.00
CA CYS A 390 28.59 -5.13 -21.95
C CYS A 390 28.07 -6.15 -20.95
N ASN A 391 28.89 -6.46 -19.94
CA ASN A 391 28.60 -7.47 -18.92
C ASN A 391 28.59 -6.86 -17.49
N PHE A 392 28.25 -7.71 -16.53
CA PHE A 392 28.16 -7.40 -15.10
C PHE A 392 29.42 -6.70 -14.58
N THR A 393 29.26 -5.52 -13.98
CA THR A 393 30.39 -4.69 -13.50
C THR A 393 30.22 -4.39 -12.00
N LEU A 394 31.23 -4.70 -11.18
CA LEU A 394 31.23 -4.36 -9.75
C LEU A 394 31.08 -2.84 -9.55
N GLY A 395 30.32 -2.45 -8.54
CA GLY A 395 29.93 -1.05 -8.31
C GLY A 395 28.77 -0.53 -9.18
N VAL A 396 28.39 -1.19 -10.28
CA VAL A 396 27.19 -0.81 -11.06
C VAL A 396 25.99 -1.66 -10.63
N PRO A 397 24.87 -1.07 -10.16
CA PRO A 397 23.74 -1.85 -9.68
C PRO A 397 23.01 -2.63 -10.77
N ILE A 398 22.59 -3.84 -10.38
CA ILE A 398 21.87 -4.82 -11.19
C ILE A 398 20.36 -4.65 -10.95
N GLY A 399 19.55 -4.69 -12.00
CA GLY A 399 18.09 -4.58 -11.89
C GLY A 399 17.52 -5.68 -10.95
N PRO A 400 16.81 -5.35 -9.86
CA PRO A 400 16.46 -6.33 -8.85
C PRO A 400 15.43 -7.35 -9.33
N MET A 401 15.59 -8.63 -8.96
CA MET A 401 14.62 -9.70 -9.27
C MET A 401 13.25 -9.43 -8.61
N LEU A 402 12.16 -9.69 -9.34
CA LEU A 402 10.80 -9.26 -8.97
C LEU A 402 9.83 -10.43 -8.74
N ALA A 403 9.14 -10.43 -7.61
CA ALA A 403 8.15 -11.45 -7.30
C ALA A 403 6.76 -11.20 -7.96
N LYS A 404 6.09 -12.27 -8.41
CA LYS A 404 4.64 -12.25 -8.78
C LYS A 404 3.75 -12.30 -7.52
N PRO A 405 2.60 -11.60 -7.48
CA PRO A 405 1.59 -11.87 -6.45
C PRO A 405 1.04 -13.29 -6.58
N THR A 406 0.63 -13.85 -5.44
CA THR A 406 -0.18 -15.07 -5.29
C THR A 406 -1.22 -14.83 -4.19
N LYS A 407 -2.39 -15.48 -4.28
CA LYS A 407 -3.54 -15.27 -3.39
C LYS A 407 -3.56 -16.14 -2.13
N GLY A 408 -2.86 -17.26 -2.10
CA GLY A 408 -2.91 -18.19 -0.97
C GLY A 408 -1.98 -19.40 -1.12
N VAL A 409 -1.80 -20.14 -0.01
CA VAL A 409 -0.86 -21.27 0.08
C VAL A 409 -1.14 -22.36 -0.97
N GLY A 410 -2.41 -22.68 -1.24
CA GLY A 410 -2.79 -23.66 -2.26
C GLY A 410 -2.39 -23.26 -3.70
N GLU A 411 -2.35 -21.97 -4.04
CA GLU A 411 -1.87 -21.53 -5.37
C GLU A 411 -0.36 -21.77 -5.51
N ILE A 412 0.40 -21.65 -4.43
CA ILE A 412 1.86 -21.87 -4.41
C ILE A 412 2.17 -23.34 -4.69
N LEU A 413 1.50 -24.27 -3.99
CA LEU A 413 1.70 -25.71 -4.18
C LEU A 413 1.25 -26.18 -5.58
N ASN A 414 0.07 -25.77 -6.04
CA ASN A 414 -0.42 -26.11 -7.38
C ASN A 414 0.50 -25.62 -8.51
N LYS A 415 1.35 -24.62 -8.24
CA LYS A 415 2.21 -23.94 -9.20
C LYS A 415 3.66 -24.40 -9.18
N PHE A 416 4.19 -24.81 -8.03
CA PHE A 416 5.54 -25.36 -7.92
C PHE A 416 5.57 -26.89 -7.98
N GLN A 417 4.51 -27.57 -7.54
CA GLN A 417 4.36 -29.02 -7.63
C GLN A 417 5.60 -29.71 -7.01
N ASP A 418 6.30 -30.56 -7.75
CA ASP A 418 7.50 -31.27 -7.28
C ASP A 418 8.76 -30.37 -7.14
N THR A 419 8.66 -29.08 -7.45
CA THR A 419 9.80 -28.14 -7.39
C THR A 419 10.07 -27.70 -5.96
N VAL A 420 11.23 -28.08 -5.41
CA VAL A 420 11.68 -27.61 -4.08
C VAL A 420 11.78 -26.09 -4.05
N PHE A 421 10.97 -25.47 -3.20
CA PHE A 421 10.94 -24.03 -2.93
C PHE A 421 11.19 -23.72 -1.46
N THR A 422 11.48 -22.46 -1.17
CA THR A 422 11.73 -21.93 0.17
C THR A 422 10.88 -20.68 0.39
N CYS A 423 10.23 -20.61 1.55
CA CYS A 423 9.52 -19.44 2.02
C CYS A 423 10.46 -18.58 2.88
N GLU A 424 10.44 -17.27 2.67
CA GLU A 424 11.20 -16.28 3.44
C GLU A 424 10.24 -15.22 3.97
N TYR A 425 10.51 -14.67 5.16
CA TYR A 425 9.76 -13.54 5.68
C TYR A 425 9.86 -12.32 4.75
N LYS A 426 8.71 -11.77 4.35
CA LYS A 426 8.66 -10.54 3.58
C LYS A 426 8.64 -9.32 4.49
N TYR A 427 9.83 -8.89 4.90
CA TYR A 427 10.05 -7.66 5.66
C TYR A 427 9.44 -6.41 5.02
N ASP A 428 9.15 -5.41 5.86
CA ASP A 428 8.61 -4.10 5.50
C ASP A 428 9.68 -3.01 5.71
N GLY A 429 10.51 -2.78 4.68
CA GLY A 429 11.65 -1.87 4.77
C GLY A 429 11.99 -1.19 3.44
N GLU A 430 13.27 -0.87 3.27
CA GLU A 430 13.82 -0.46 1.98
C GLU A 430 14.81 -1.50 1.45
N ARG A 431 14.47 -2.15 0.34
CA ARG A 431 15.40 -3.00 -0.41
C ARG A 431 16.66 -2.22 -0.80
N ALA A 432 17.79 -2.72 -0.34
CA ALA A 432 19.12 -2.19 -0.57
C ALA A 432 19.99 -3.25 -1.26
N GLN A 433 20.55 -2.90 -2.40
CA GLN A 433 21.60 -3.67 -3.06
C GLN A 433 22.94 -3.07 -2.62
N VAL A 434 23.74 -3.83 -1.87
CA VAL A 434 24.98 -3.33 -1.25
C VAL A 434 26.20 -3.93 -1.94
N HIS A 435 27.03 -3.06 -2.51
CA HIS A 435 28.25 -3.38 -3.22
C HIS A 435 29.43 -3.07 -2.30
N CYS A 436 30.27 -4.07 -2.00
CA CYS A 436 31.57 -3.89 -1.38
C CYS A 436 32.65 -4.03 -2.46
N MET A 437 33.42 -2.97 -2.65
CA MET A 437 34.52 -2.89 -3.61
C MET A 437 35.78 -3.56 -3.04
N GLU A 438 36.76 -3.88 -3.90
CA GLU A 438 38.01 -4.54 -3.48
C GLU A 438 38.93 -3.67 -2.61
N ASP A 439 38.77 -2.34 -2.67
CA ASP A 439 39.44 -1.37 -1.78
C ASP A 439 38.73 -1.21 -0.41
N GLY A 440 37.64 -1.94 -0.19
CA GLY A 440 36.81 -1.85 1.02
C GLY A 440 35.82 -0.70 1.05
N THR A 441 35.67 0.07 -0.04
CA THR A 441 34.60 1.06 -0.16
C THR A 441 33.24 0.40 -0.38
N PHE A 442 32.17 1.08 0.06
CA PHE A 442 30.80 0.59 -0.01
C PHE A 442 29.94 1.51 -0.85
N GLU A 443 29.10 0.93 -1.70
CA GLU A 443 28.00 1.61 -2.38
C GLU A 443 26.68 0.90 -2.07
N ILE A 444 25.62 1.68 -1.82
CA ILE A 444 24.30 1.17 -1.44
C ILE A 444 23.29 1.75 -2.40
N TYR A 445 22.57 0.89 -3.12
CA TYR A 445 21.60 1.28 -4.14
C TYR A 445 20.17 0.91 -3.73
N SER A 446 19.21 1.81 -4.02
CA SER A 446 17.79 1.54 -3.84
C SER A 446 17.29 0.53 -4.88
N ARG A 447 16.07 0.02 -4.67
CA ARG A 447 15.30 -0.77 -5.65
C ARG A 447 15.29 -0.18 -7.07
N ASN A 448 15.39 1.14 -7.22
CA ASN A 448 15.38 1.85 -8.51
C ASN A 448 16.79 2.21 -9.01
N ALA A 449 17.84 1.59 -8.45
CA ALA A 449 19.25 1.93 -8.66
C ALA A 449 19.64 3.37 -8.21
N GLU A 450 18.87 4.02 -7.34
CA GLU A 450 19.21 5.33 -6.79
C GLU A 450 20.30 5.20 -5.71
N ARG A 451 21.31 6.08 -5.71
CA ARG A 451 22.43 6.00 -4.75
C ARG A 451 22.03 6.42 -3.33
N ASN A 452 21.90 5.42 -2.44
CA ASN A 452 21.51 5.52 -1.04
C ASN A 452 22.71 5.46 -0.06
N THR A 453 23.95 5.38 -0.53
CA THR A 453 25.17 5.27 0.28
C THR A 453 25.27 6.33 1.39
N GLY A 454 24.98 7.60 1.06
CA GLY A 454 24.97 8.71 2.03
C GLY A 454 23.77 8.75 2.98
N LYS A 455 22.84 7.79 2.92
CA LYS A 455 21.67 7.63 3.80
C LYS A 455 21.87 6.57 4.89
N TYR A 456 22.76 5.61 4.62
CA TYR A 456 22.96 4.41 5.45
C TYR A 456 24.45 4.15 5.77
N PRO A 457 25.20 5.11 6.36
CA PRO A 457 26.59 4.88 6.76
C PRO A 457 26.72 3.79 7.84
N ASP A 458 25.69 3.63 8.67
CA ASP A 458 25.55 2.58 9.67
C ASP A 458 25.40 1.17 9.09
N VAL A 459 24.76 1.03 7.92
CA VAL A 459 24.68 -0.25 7.19
C VAL A 459 26.05 -0.65 6.64
N ALA A 460 26.79 0.30 6.05
CA ALA A 460 28.15 0.05 5.58
C ALA A 460 29.09 -0.33 6.73
N LEU A 461 29.02 0.37 7.87
CA LEU A 461 29.80 0.05 9.07
C LEU A 461 29.44 -1.32 9.68
N ALA A 462 28.15 -1.69 9.70
CA ALA A 462 27.73 -3.01 10.17
C ALA A 462 28.27 -4.14 9.27
N LEU A 463 28.11 -4.02 7.94
CA LEU A 463 28.61 -5.01 6.99
C LEU A 463 30.14 -5.09 6.95
N SER A 464 30.84 -3.96 7.11
CA SER A 464 32.31 -3.95 7.20
C SER A 464 32.84 -4.67 8.44
N ARG A 465 32.07 -4.68 9.54
CA ARG A 465 32.38 -5.41 10.78
C ARG A 465 31.99 -6.90 10.72
N LEU A 466 30.89 -7.23 10.05
CA LEU A 466 30.24 -8.55 10.12
C LEU A 466 30.49 -9.46 8.90
N LYS A 467 31.15 -8.95 7.85
CA LYS A 467 31.75 -9.80 6.81
C LYS A 467 32.99 -10.52 7.35
N LYS A 468 33.15 -11.81 7.05
CA LYS A 468 34.31 -12.58 7.50
C LYS A 468 35.60 -12.11 6.79
N PRO A 469 36.81 -12.33 7.38
CA PRO A 469 38.07 -11.85 6.81
C PRO A 469 38.40 -12.37 5.39
N SER A 470 37.79 -13.48 4.98
CA SER A 470 37.88 -14.04 3.62
C SER A 470 37.13 -13.21 2.55
N VAL A 471 36.22 -12.32 2.95
CA VAL A 471 35.38 -11.52 2.05
C VAL A 471 36.08 -10.19 1.72
N LYS A 472 36.54 -10.07 0.48
CA LYS A 472 37.17 -8.86 -0.07
C LYS A 472 36.15 -7.96 -0.76
N SER A 473 35.38 -8.52 -1.69
CA SER A 473 34.37 -7.81 -2.48
C SER A 473 33.09 -8.65 -2.61
N PHE A 474 31.92 -8.00 -2.64
CA PHE A 474 30.63 -8.69 -2.74
C PHE A 474 29.52 -7.79 -3.30
N ILE A 475 28.42 -8.39 -3.77
CA ILE A 475 27.16 -7.70 -4.03
C ILE A 475 26.02 -8.46 -3.33
N LEU A 476 25.44 -7.81 -2.32
CA LEU A 476 24.40 -8.34 -1.44
C LEU A 476 23.02 -7.76 -1.81
N ASP A 477 21.97 -8.57 -1.76
CA ASP A 477 20.57 -8.14 -1.89
C ASP A 477 19.87 -8.33 -0.54
N CYS A 478 19.37 -7.24 0.05
CA CYS A 478 18.85 -7.21 1.43
C CYS A 478 17.73 -6.19 1.61
N GLU A 479 16.94 -6.33 2.67
CA GLU A 479 15.96 -5.32 3.09
C GLU A 479 16.49 -4.62 4.35
N VAL A 480 16.62 -3.29 4.32
CA VAL A 480 16.97 -2.48 5.49
C VAL A 480 15.69 -2.08 6.21
N VAL A 481 15.55 -2.49 7.47
CA VAL A 481 14.30 -2.41 8.24
C VAL A 481 14.53 -1.62 9.52
N ALA A 482 13.61 -0.73 9.92
CA ALA A 482 13.72 -0.03 11.19
C ALA A 482 13.57 -1.02 12.36
N PHE A 483 14.39 -0.88 13.41
CA PHE A 483 14.50 -1.89 14.45
C PHE A 483 14.76 -1.26 15.83
N ASP A 484 13.92 -1.61 16.79
CA ASP A 484 14.11 -1.30 18.21
C ASP A 484 15.05 -2.36 18.80
N ARG A 485 16.31 -1.97 19.07
CA ARG A 485 17.34 -2.87 19.61
C ARG A 485 17.17 -3.18 21.10
N GLU A 486 16.43 -2.36 21.85
CA GLU A 486 16.15 -2.60 23.27
C GLU A 486 15.02 -3.62 23.42
N LYS A 487 13.92 -3.43 22.69
CA LYS A 487 12.76 -4.34 22.67
C LYS A 487 12.94 -5.52 21.69
N LYS A 488 14.03 -5.54 20.92
CA LYS A 488 14.36 -6.51 19.87
C LYS A 488 13.22 -6.70 18.86
N LYS A 489 12.59 -5.60 18.43
CA LYS A 489 11.37 -5.62 17.60
C LYS A 489 11.56 -4.84 16.29
N ILE A 490 11.02 -5.40 15.20
CA ILE A 490 10.82 -4.68 13.94
C ILE A 490 9.87 -3.49 14.15
N LEU A 491 10.20 -2.35 13.54
CA LEU A 491 9.38 -1.14 13.53
C LEU A 491 8.80 -0.89 12.13
N PRO A 492 7.57 -0.36 12.00
CA PRO A 492 6.93 -0.15 10.70
C PRO A 492 7.73 0.73 9.74
N PHE A 493 7.59 0.51 8.44
CA PHE A 493 8.24 1.30 7.39
C PHE A 493 8.09 2.82 7.56
N GLN A 494 6.97 3.30 8.13
CA GLN A 494 6.78 4.73 8.40
C GLN A 494 7.89 5.30 9.29
N ILE A 495 8.37 4.56 10.30
CA ILE A 495 9.47 4.98 11.17
C ILE A 495 10.79 5.02 10.37
N LEU A 496 11.06 4.01 9.53
CA LEU A 496 12.22 4.00 8.63
C LEU A 496 12.24 5.24 7.71
N SER A 497 11.08 5.60 7.17
CA SER A 497 10.91 6.72 6.24
C SER A 497 11.25 8.10 6.83
N THR A 498 11.29 8.22 8.17
CA THR A 498 11.69 9.45 8.87
C THR A 498 13.20 9.70 8.84
N ARG A 499 14.03 8.71 8.47
CA ARG A 499 15.49 8.89 8.37
C ARG A 499 15.85 9.96 7.33
N ALA A 500 16.81 10.81 7.69
CA ALA A 500 17.38 11.81 6.80
C ALA A 500 17.93 11.15 5.53
N ARG A 501 17.70 11.77 4.36
CA ARG A 501 17.82 11.09 3.05
C ARG A 501 19.18 11.23 2.37
N LYS A 502 20.01 12.21 2.75
CA LYS A 502 21.32 12.48 2.15
C LYS A 502 22.29 12.98 3.23
N ASN A 503 23.56 12.60 3.10
CA ASN A 503 24.69 13.03 3.94
C ASN A 503 24.46 12.88 5.46
N VAL A 504 23.99 11.70 5.88
CA VAL A 504 23.74 11.39 7.29
C VAL A 504 25.06 11.17 8.04
N ASN A 505 25.23 11.79 9.21
CA ASN A 505 26.30 11.45 10.15
C ASN A 505 25.82 10.32 11.07
N VAL A 506 26.70 9.34 11.35
CA VAL A 506 26.40 8.18 12.21
C VAL A 506 25.91 8.61 13.60
N ASN A 507 26.45 9.70 14.14
CA ASN A 507 26.09 10.21 15.47
C ASN A 507 24.68 10.84 15.53
N ASP A 508 24.09 11.21 14.39
CA ASP A 508 22.77 11.83 14.29
C ASP A 508 21.63 10.81 14.06
N ILE A 509 21.95 9.50 13.99
CA ILE A 509 21.00 8.43 13.67
C ILE A 509 20.13 8.11 14.89
N LYS A 510 18.88 8.60 14.86
CA LYS A 510 17.85 8.32 15.88
C LYS A 510 17.07 7.03 15.65
N VAL A 511 17.01 6.54 14.41
CA VAL A 511 16.27 5.33 14.03
C VAL A 511 17.27 4.24 13.67
N GLY A 512 17.45 3.31 14.61
CA GLY A 512 18.20 2.08 14.40
C GLY A 512 17.59 1.23 13.29
N VAL A 513 18.43 0.48 12.60
CA VAL A 513 18.03 -0.46 11.54
C VAL A 513 18.70 -1.82 11.72
N CYS A 514 18.02 -2.86 11.25
CA CYS A 514 18.58 -4.18 11.02
C CYS A 514 18.59 -4.45 9.50
N ILE A 515 19.62 -5.16 9.03
CA ILE A 515 19.77 -5.59 7.64
C ILE A 515 19.30 -7.04 7.55
N PHE A 516 18.25 -7.32 6.77
CA PHE A 516 17.81 -8.69 6.50
C PHE A 516 18.27 -9.14 5.12
N ALA A 517 19.35 -9.92 5.08
CA ALA A 517 20.00 -10.39 3.87
C ALA A 517 19.31 -11.62 3.27
N PHE A 518 19.00 -11.60 1.97
CA PHE A 518 18.22 -12.65 1.31
C PHE A 518 18.78 -13.16 -0.04
N ASP A 519 19.81 -12.52 -0.60
CA ASP A 519 20.52 -13.05 -1.78
C ASP A 519 21.96 -12.52 -1.89
N MET A 520 22.80 -13.24 -2.64
CA MET A 520 24.21 -12.91 -2.90
C MET A 520 24.50 -13.04 -4.40
N LEU A 521 24.82 -11.92 -5.05
CA LEU A 521 24.87 -11.79 -6.50
C LEU A 521 26.29 -11.89 -7.07
N TYR A 522 27.30 -11.63 -6.24
CA TYR A 522 28.72 -11.71 -6.58
C TYR A 522 29.56 -11.77 -5.29
N LEU A 523 30.67 -12.50 -5.32
CA LEU A 523 31.58 -12.68 -4.20
C LEU A 523 33.02 -12.89 -4.71
N ASN A 524 33.99 -12.09 -4.24
CA ASN A 524 35.43 -12.28 -4.45
C ASN A 524 35.83 -12.56 -5.92
N GLY A 525 35.28 -11.80 -6.88
CA GLY A 525 35.54 -12.00 -8.31
C GLY A 525 34.52 -12.91 -9.03
N GLN A 526 33.85 -13.82 -8.32
CA GLN A 526 32.85 -14.71 -8.90
C GLN A 526 31.48 -14.03 -9.01
N GLN A 527 30.92 -14.00 -10.23
CA GLN A 527 29.51 -13.64 -10.46
C GLN A 527 28.62 -14.83 -10.12
N LEU A 528 27.58 -14.62 -9.33
CA LEU A 528 26.71 -15.69 -8.82
C LEU A 528 25.29 -15.66 -9.41
N ILE A 529 24.93 -14.65 -10.22
CA ILE A 529 23.57 -14.50 -10.76
C ILE A 529 23.06 -15.67 -11.61
N GLN A 530 23.96 -16.46 -12.22
CA GLN A 530 23.61 -17.67 -12.99
C GLN A 530 23.58 -18.95 -12.13
N GLU A 531 24.01 -18.89 -10.87
CA GLU A 531 23.95 -20.02 -9.94
C GLU A 531 22.53 -20.15 -9.35
N ASN A 532 22.13 -21.37 -8.98
CA ASN A 532 20.86 -21.61 -8.29
C ASN A 532 20.86 -21.03 -6.85
N LEU A 533 19.67 -20.70 -6.33
CA LEU A 533 19.50 -20.01 -5.04
C LEU A 533 20.16 -20.76 -3.87
N ASN A 534 20.17 -22.10 -3.88
CA ASN A 534 20.87 -22.89 -2.85
C ASN A 534 22.37 -22.52 -2.76
N ILE A 535 23.07 -22.42 -3.89
CA ILE A 535 24.49 -22.04 -3.96
C ILE A 535 24.67 -20.59 -3.52
N ARG A 536 23.83 -19.66 -3.99
CA ARG A 536 23.92 -18.25 -3.61
C ARG A 536 23.67 -18.05 -2.10
N ARG A 537 22.72 -18.78 -1.52
CA ARG A 537 22.41 -18.79 -0.09
C ARG A 537 23.53 -19.43 0.75
N GLU A 538 24.15 -20.50 0.27
CA GLU A 538 25.35 -21.09 0.90
C GLU A 538 26.48 -20.05 0.96
N LYS A 539 26.84 -19.42 -0.17
CA LYS A 539 27.88 -18.38 -0.21
C LYS A 539 27.53 -17.16 0.64
N LEU A 540 26.25 -16.82 0.79
CA LEU A 540 25.77 -15.78 1.72
C LEU A 540 26.07 -16.16 3.18
N TYR A 541 25.68 -17.36 3.62
CA TYR A 541 25.84 -17.82 5.00
C TYR A 541 27.32 -18.08 5.36
N GLU A 542 28.12 -18.55 4.40
CA GLU A 542 29.57 -18.65 4.55
C GLU A 542 30.24 -17.27 4.73
N SER A 543 29.72 -16.21 4.13
CA SER A 543 30.39 -14.90 4.05
C SER A 543 30.23 -14.00 5.28
N PHE A 544 29.17 -14.16 6.08
CA PHE A 544 28.81 -13.23 7.17
C PHE A 544 28.56 -13.93 8.50
N GLU A 545 28.53 -13.13 9.58
CA GLU A 545 28.12 -13.53 10.92
C GLU A 545 26.89 -12.69 11.33
N GLU A 546 25.89 -13.33 11.95
CA GLU A 546 24.68 -12.63 12.39
C GLU A 546 24.90 -11.87 13.70
N ASP A 547 24.33 -10.67 13.77
CA ASP A 547 24.32 -9.81 14.95
C ASP A 547 22.89 -9.26 15.13
N PRO A 548 22.08 -9.83 16.06
CA PRO A 548 20.66 -9.54 16.18
C PRO A 548 20.33 -8.05 16.32
N GLY A 549 19.52 -7.53 15.40
CA GLY A 549 19.18 -6.10 15.32
C GLY A 549 20.21 -5.21 14.61
N TYR A 550 21.27 -5.80 14.02
CA TYR A 550 22.21 -5.13 13.12
C TYR A 550 22.25 -5.79 11.73
N PHE A 551 22.52 -7.09 11.67
CA PHE A 551 22.54 -7.88 10.45
C PHE A 551 22.07 -9.30 10.74
N GLN A 552 21.11 -9.77 9.95
CA GLN A 552 20.54 -11.10 10.06
C GLN A 552 20.26 -11.65 8.67
N PHE A 553 20.23 -12.97 8.53
CA PHE A 553 19.69 -13.60 7.33
C PHE A 553 18.15 -13.52 7.36
N ALA A 554 17.52 -13.47 6.19
CA ALA A 554 16.07 -13.56 6.10
C ALA A 554 15.60 -14.88 6.72
N THR A 555 14.61 -14.83 7.61
CA THR A 555 14.07 -16.02 8.27
C THR A 555 13.41 -16.92 7.22
N THR A 556 13.80 -18.20 7.15
CA THR A 556 13.39 -19.12 6.09
C THR A 556 12.72 -20.39 6.61
N LEU A 557 11.72 -20.87 5.86
CA LEU A 557 11.19 -22.24 5.92
C LEU A 557 11.41 -22.91 4.55
N THR A 558 11.66 -24.23 4.55
CA THR A 558 11.67 -25.06 3.33
C THR A 558 10.75 -26.23 3.61
N SER A 559 9.52 -26.15 3.13
CA SER A 559 8.47 -27.15 3.33
C SER A 559 7.45 -27.06 2.20
N SER A 560 6.78 -28.18 1.92
CA SER A 560 5.63 -28.30 1.02
C SER A 560 4.31 -28.47 1.78
N ASP A 561 4.33 -28.47 3.11
CA ASP A 561 3.14 -28.64 3.95
C ASP A 561 2.33 -27.34 4.07
N ILE A 562 1.00 -27.44 3.91
CA ILE A 562 0.10 -26.28 3.93
C ILE A 562 0.08 -25.62 5.31
N ASP A 563 -0.01 -26.42 6.37
CA ASP A 563 -0.17 -25.92 7.73
C ASP A 563 1.14 -25.32 8.25
N GLU A 564 2.30 -25.88 7.90
CA GLU A 564 3.61 -25.27 8.19
C GLU A 564 3.80 -23.94 7.47
N ILE A 565 3.48 -23.85 6.17
CA ILE A 565 3.57 -22.59 5.42
C ILE A 565 2.58 -21.56 5.97
N GLN A 566 1.37 -21.98 6.39
CA GLN A 566 0.38 -21.08 6.99
C GLN A 566 0.83 -20.58 8.36
N LYS A 567 1.28 -21.46 9.27
CA LYS A 567 1.88 -21.07 10.57
C LYS A 567 3.06 -20.11 10.39
N PHE A 568 3.88 -20.32 9.35
CA PHE A 568 5.02 -19.45 9.02
C PHE A 568 4.60 -18.09 8.44
N LEU A 569 3.50 -18.06 7.66
CA LEU A 569 2.88 -16.80 7.21
C LEU A 569 2.35 -16.00 8.40
N ASP A 570 1.60 -16.64 9.29
CA ASP A 570 1.01 -15.98 10.46
C ASP A 570 2.10 -15.46 11.40
N ALA A 571 3.11 -16.28 11.72
CA ALA A 571 4.27 -15.87 12.51
C ALA A 571 5.09 -14.73 11.86
N SER A 572 5.11 -14.63 10.52
CA SER A 572 5.72 -13.48 9.83
C SER A 572 4.94 -12.19 10.09
N VAL A 573 3.61 -12.26 10.08
CA VAL A 573 2.72 -11.11 10.29
C VAL A 573 2.76 -10.64 11.74
N ASP A 574 2.77 -11.58 12.70
CA ASP A 574 2.78 -11.27 14.14
C ASP A 574 4.03 -10.47 14.57
N ILE A 575 5.17 -10.67 13.89
CA ILE A 575 6.39 -9.88 14.13
C ILE A 575 6.45 -8.57 13.29
N GLY A 576 5.47 -8.30 12.43
CA GLY A 576 5.37 -7.08 11.63
C GLY A 576 5.88 -7.15 10.19
N CYS A 577 5.99 -8.33 9.59
CA CYS A 577 6.27 -8.47 8.14
C CYS A 577 5.00 -8.36 7.29
N GLU A 578 5.14 -8.07 5.98
CA GLU A 578 4.00 -7.98 5.05
C GLU A 578 3.42 -9.35 4.63
N GLY A 579 4.05 -10.47 5.03
CA GLY A 579 3.75 -11.83 4.59
C GLY A 579 5.03 -12.60 4.19
N LEU A 580 4.97 -13.36 3.09
CA LEU A 580 6.07 -14.23 2.63
C LEU A 580 6.55 -13.93 1.20
N ILE A 581 7.84 -14.09 0.95
CA ILE A 581 8.42 -14.33 -0.39
C ILE A 581 8.62 -15.83 -0.54
N ILE A 582 8.29 -16.40 -1.69
CA ILE A 582 8.52 -17.82 -1.97
C ILE A 582 9.42 -17.93 -3.20
N LYS A 583 10.53 -18.65 -3.09
CA LYS A 583 11.55 -18.78 -4.14
C LYS A 583 11.78 -20.24 -4.52
N THR A 584 11.95 -20.56 -5.80
CA THR A 584 12.54 -21.86 -6.21
C THR A 584 13.98 -21.97 -5.68
N LEU A 585 14.41 -23.17 -5.27
CA LEU A 585 15.67 -23.35 -4.53
C LEU A 585 16.78 -24.02 -5.37
N ASN A 586 16.49 -25.19 -5.95
CA ASN A 586 17.49 -26.08 -6.57
C ASN A 586 17.38 -26.20 -8.10
N SER A 587 16.22 -25.90 -8.67
CA SER A 587 15.93 -26.02 -10.10
C SER A 587 15.24 -24.76 -10.59
N ASP A 588 15.63 -24.28 -11.78
CA ASP A 588 15.22 -23.00 -12.36
C ASP A 588 15.21 -21.86 -11.32
N ALA A 589 16.31 -21.76 -10.54
CA ALA A 589 16.41 -20.93 -9.34
C ALA A 589 17.48 -19.83 -9.46
N THR A 590 17.89 -19.49 -10.68
CA THR A 590 18.86 -18.42 -10.99
C THR A 590 18.32 -17.03 -10.60
N TYR A 591 19.20 -16.04 -10.51
CA TYR A 591 18.78 -14.65 -10.30
C TYR A 591 18.47 -14.01 -11.66
N GLU A 592 17.28 -13.43 -11.80
CA GLU A 592 16.81 -12.92 -13.11
C GLU A 592 16.60 -11.38 -13.07
N PRO A 593 17.60 -10.57 -13.48
CA PRO A 593 17.57 -9.13 -13.28
C PRO A 593 16.37 -8.42 -13.90
N ALA A 594 15.66 -7.65 -13.07
CA ALA A 594 14.40 -6.95 -13.34
C ALA A 594 13.24 -7.80 -13.89
N LYS A 595 13.39 -9.13 -14.01
CA LYS A 595 12.34 -10.03 -14.51
C LYS A 595 11.33 -10.33 -13.41
N ARG A 596 10.07 -10.48 -13.80
CA ARG A 596 8.97 -10.94 -12.93
C ARG A 596 8.51 -12.34 -13.35
N SER A 597 9.33 -13.35 -13.08
CA SER A 597 9.13 -14.74 -13.47
C SER A 597 8.20 -15.49 -12.49
N ASN A 598 8.08 -16.82 -12.61
CA ASN A 598 7.32 -17.63 -11.64
C ASN A 598 8.19 -18.01 -10.42
N ASN A 599 9.50 -17.90 -10.58
CA ASN A 599 10.55 -18.42 -9.72
C ASN A 599 10.51 -17.73 -8.34
N TRP A 600 10.12 -16.45 -8.28
CA TRP A 600 9.79 -15.72 -7.05
C TRP A 600 8.31 -15.33 -7.01
N LEU A 601 7.62 -15.72 -5.94
CA LEU A 601 6.26 -15.30 -5.59
C LEU A 601 6.26 -14.43 -4.32
N LYS A 602 5.19 -13.68 -4.11
CA LYS A 602 4.92 -12.93 -2.87
C LYS A 602 3.48 -13.18 -2.42
N LEU A 603 3.34 -13.82 -1.26
CA LEU A 603 2.08 -13.98 -0.56
C LEU A 603 1.96 -12.87 0.48
N LYS A 604 0.79 -12.25 0.57
CA LYS A 604 0.50 -11.19 1.54
C LYS A 604 -0.87 -11.41 2.16
N LYS A 605 -1.04 -10.94 3.39
CA LYS A 605 -2.33 -10.92 4.10
C LYS A 605 -3.40 -10.14 3.33
N ASP A 606 -3.07 -9.02 2.67
CA ASP A 606 -4.04 -8.23 1.88
C ASP A 606 -4.52 -8.92 0.58
N TYR A 607 -3.86 -10.01 0.16
CA TYR A 607 -4.24 -10.82 -1.01
C TYR A 607 -5.10 -12.03 -0.66
N MET A 608 -5.26 -12.35 0.62
CA MET A 608 -6.18 -13.37 1.10
C MET A 608 -7.58 -12.74 1.21
N ASP A 609 -8.54 -13.31 0.49
CA ASP A 609 -9.92 -12.80 0.44
C ASP A 609 -10.66 -12.96 1.80
N SER A 610 -10.03 -13.60 2.80
CA SER A 610 -10.56 -13.88 4.15
C SER A 610 -10.04 -12.99 5.29
N ILE A 611 -8.96 -12.20 5.12
CA ILE A 611 -8.28 -11.52 6.26
C ILE A 611 -7.80 -10.09 5.94
N GLY A 612 -8.69 -9.23 5.42
CA GLY A 612 -8.41 -7.80 5.30
C GLY A 612 -9.66 -6.99 5.02
N ASP A 613 -10.09 -6.21 6.02
CA ASP A 613 -11.35 -5.44 5.98
C ASP A 613 -11.33 -4.31 4.93
N SER A 614 -12.50 -4.08 4.33
CA SER A 614 -12.83 -2.87 3.58
C SER A 614 -13.59 -1.88 4.47
N VAL A 615 -13.47 -0.60 4.16
CA VAL A 615 -14.09 0.49 4.94
C VAL A 615 -14.84 1.46 4.02
N ASP A 616 -15.96 1.96 4.51
CA ASP A 616 -16.87 2.83 3.77
C ASP A 616 -16.54 4.29 4.07
N LEU A 617 -16.22 5.09 3.05
CA LEU A 617 -15.70 6.46 3.22
C LEU A 617 -16.35 7.47 2.28
N VAL A 618 -16.44 8.74 2.72
CA VAL A 618 -17.11 9.83 1.99
C VAL A 618 -16.10 10.68 1.21
N PRO A 619 -16.29 10.91 -0.12
CA PRO A 619 -15.46 11.84 -0.88
C PRO A 619 -15.87 13.30 -0.59
N ILE A 620 -15.04 14.02 0.14
CA ILE A 620 -15.30 15.42 0.56
C ILE A 620 -14.57 16.48 -0.27
N ALA A 621 -13.54 16.08 -1.03
CA ALA A 621 -12.77 16.97 -1.89
C ALA A 621 -12.05 16.22 -3.02
N ALA A 622 -11.50 16.95 -4.00
CA ALA A 622 -10.76 16.42 -5.12
C ALA A 622 -9.52 17.25 -5.50
N PHE A 623 -8.70 16.64 -6.35
CA PHE A 623 -7.54 17.24 -6.98
C PHE A 623 -7.66 17.12 -8.50
N HIS A 624 -7.34 18.18 -9.25
CA HIS A 624 -7.40 18.14 -10.70
C HIS A 624 -6.37 17.15 -11.26
N GLY A 625 -6.79 16.33 -12.22
CA GLY A 625 -5.89 15.40 -12.89
C GLY A 625 -4.92 16.13 -13.82
N ARG A 626 -3.75 15.52 -14.01
CA ARG A 626 -2.67 16.05 -14.86
C ARG A 626 -2.29 15.00 -15.91
N GLY A 627 -1.95 15.43 -17.12
CA GLY A 627 -1.59 14.52 -18.22
C GLY A 627 -2.83 13.78 -18.74
N LYS A 628 -2.80 12.44 -18.78
CA LYS A 628 -3.95 11.63 -19.21
C LYS A 628 -5.24 11.86 -18.40
N ARG A 629 -5.15 12.42 -17.19
CA ARG A 629 -6.30 12.73 -16.33
C ARG A 629 -6.70 14.23 -16.37
N THR A 630 -6.14 15.04 -17.27
CA THR A 630 -6.59 16.44 -17.44
C THR A 630 -8.06 16.47 -17.87
N GLY A 631 -8.88 17.31 -17.23
CA GLY A 631 -10.34 17.39 -17.42
C GLY A 631 -11.17 16.61 -16.38
N VAL A 632 -10.59 15.58 -15.74
CA VAL A 632 -11.21 14.82 -14.63
C VAL A 632 -10.55 15.14 -13.29
N PHE A 633 -11.15 14.65 -12.21
CA PHE A 633 -10.49 14.63 -10.90
C PHE A 633 -9.46 13.49 -10.89
N GLY A 634 -8.19 13.83 -10.66
CA GLY A 634 -7.08 12.87 -10.72
C GLY A 634 -6.91 12.04 -9.46
N ALA A 635 -7.40 12.56 -8.34
CA ALA A 635 -7.44 11.93 -7.02
C ALA A 635 -8.53 12.60 -6.16
N PHE A 636 -9.04 11.88 -5.16
CA PHE A 636 -10.08 12.32 -4.24
C PHE A 636 -9.56 12.31 -2.80
N LEU A 637 -10.09 13.19 -1.95
CA LEU A 637 -9.89 13.19 -0.50
C LEU A 637 -11.10 12.53 0.15
N LEU A 638 -10.86 11.46 0.90
CA LEU A 638 -11.91 10.71 1.59
C LEU A 638 -11.88 10.97 3.10
N ALA A 639 -13.06 10.88 3.72
CA ALA A 639 -13.26 11.09 5.15
C ALA A 639 -14.07 9.95 5.79
N CYS A 640 -13.80 9.71 7.08
CA CYS A 640 -14.65 8.95 8.00
C CYS A 640 -15.60 9.89 8.74
N TYR A 641 -16.63 9.35 9.40
CA TYR A 641 -17.60 10.14 10.17
C TYR A 641 -17.33 10.05 11.68
N ASP A 642 -17.29 11.19 12.37
CA ASP A 642 -17.21 11.29 13.83
C ASP A 642 -18.61 11.64 14.35
N ALA A 643 -19.30 10.65 14.92
CA ALA A 643 -20.68 10.77 15.34
C ALA A 643 -20.86 11.59 16.64
N ASP A 644 -19.82 11.70 17.47
CA ASP A 644 -19.86 12.52 18.70
C ASP A 644 -19.76 14.02 18.40
N LYS A 645 -19.14 14.37 17.27
CA LYS A 645 -18.90 15.77 16.84
C LYS A 645 -19.73 16.18 15.62
N GLU A 646 -20.41 15.22 14.98
CA GLU A 646 -21.09 15.36 13.69
C GLU A 646 -20.15 15.86 12.56
N GLU A 647 -18.92 15.32 12.52
CA GLU A 647 -17.82 15.81 11.66
C GLU A 647 -17.33 14.78 10.64
N PHE A 648 -17.03 15.23 9.41
CA PHE A 648 -16.30 14.43 8.42
C PHE A 648 -14.80 14.67 8.54
N GLN A 649 -14.07 13.66 8.99
CA GLN A 649 -12.64 13.74 9.29
C GLN A 649 -11.84 13.05 8.18
N SER A 650 -11.00 13.82 7.48
CA SER A 650 -10.20 13.28 6.37
C SER A 650 -9.26 12.16 6.85
N ILE A 651 -9.27 11.05 6.11
CA ILE A 651 -8.50 9.83 6.44
C ILE A 651 -7.55 9.39 5.33
N CYS A 652 -7.87 9.61 4.05
CA CYS A 652 -6.92 9.26 2.98
C CYS A 652 -7.11 10.08 1.70
N LYS A 653 -6.06 10.09 0.86
CA LYS A 653 -6.11 10.56 -0.52
C LYS A 653 -6.01 9.36 -1.46
N ILE A 654 -6.97 9.21 -2.37
CA ILE A 654 -7.09 8.03 -3.25
C ILE A 654 -7.01 8.43 -4.73
N GLY A 655 -6.33 7.62 -5.54
CA GLY A 655 -6.24 7.79 -7.00
C GLY A 655 -6.18 6.46 -7.77
N THR A 656 -6.47 5.36 -7.05
CA THR A 656 -6.21 3.95 -7.36
C THR A 656 -7.45 3.10 -7.07
N GLY A 657 -7.69 2.08 -7.89
CA GLY A 657 -8.94 1.30 -7.90
C GLY A 657 -9.92 1.70 -9.02
N PHE A 658 -9.73 2.89 -9.60
CA PHE A 658 -10.53 3.39 -10.72
C PHE A 658 -10.07 2.80 -12.07
N SER A 659 -11.00 2.31 -12.88
CA SER A 659 -10.84 2.25 -14.34
C SER A 659 -10.97 3.66 -14.94
N GLU A 660 -10.57 3.86 -16.20
CA GLU A 660 -10.71 5.19 -16.84
C GLU A 660 -12.20 5.60 -16.97
N ALA A 661 -13.09 4.65 -17.25
CA ALA A 661 -14.54 4.88 -17.30
C ALA A 661 -15.12 5.29 -15.93
N VAL A 662 -14.80 4.55 -14.86
CA VAL A 662 -15.26 4.87 -13.48
C VAL A 662 -14.69 6.21 -13.02
N LEU A 663 -13.49 6.60 -13.48
CA LEU A 663 -12.90 7.89 -13.11
C LEU A 663 -13.63 9.09 -13.74
N GLU A 664 -14.03 9.00 -15.01
CA GLU A 664 -14.84 10.04 -15.68
C GLU A 664 -16.28 10.07 -15.11
N GLU A 665 -16.86 8.90 -14.85
CA GLU A 665 -18.19 8.75 -14.26
C GLU A 665 -18.26 9.40 -12.84
N ARG A 666 -17.37 9.01 -11.92
CA ARG A 666 -17.28 9.61 -10.58
C ARG A 666 -16.96 11.11 -10.64
N SER A 667 -16.11 11.52 -11.59
CA SER A 667 -15.86 12.95 -11.81
C SER A 667 -17.11 13.69 -12.28
N THR A 668 -17.91 13.08 -13.16
CA THR A 668 -19.15 13.67 -13.69
C THR A 668 -20.24 13.77 -12.63
N SER A 669 -20.40 12.74 -11.80
CA SER A 669 -21.31 12.78 -10.63
C SER A 669 -20.93 13.93 -9.69
N LEU A 670 -19.68 13.94 -9.20
CA LEU A 670 -19.23 14.90 -8.19
C LEU A 670 -19.04 16.34 -8.73
N ARG A 671 -18.89 16.55 -10.05
CA ARG A 671 -18.97 17.90 -10.69
C ARG A 671 -20.27 18.62 -10.33
N SER A 672 -21.38 17.90 -10.14
CA SER A 672 -22.68 18.49 -9.75
C SER A 672 -22.77 18.85 -8.25
N ARG A 673 -21.82 18.38 -7.44
CA ARG A 673 -21.80 18.51 -5.96
C ARG A 673 -20.73 19.48 -5.47
N VAL A 674 -20.11 20.25 -6.37
CA VAL A 674 -19.00 21.15 -6.04
C VAL A 674 -19.47 22.32 -5.17
N ILE A 675 -18.76 22.56 -4.07
CA ILE A 675 -18.94 23.70 -3.17
C ILE A 675 -17.71 24.62 -3.19
N ALA A 676 -17.91 25.93 -3.00
CA ALA A 676 -16.83 26.92 -3.13
C ALA A 676 -15.83 26.91 -1.96
N THR A 677 -16.25 26.43 -0.79
CA THR A 677 -15.46 26.38 0.45
C THR A 677 -15.78 25.10 1.22
N PRO A 678 -14.84 24.55 2.02
CA PRO A 678 -15.15 23.42 2.91
C PRO A 678 -16.26 23.76 3.90
N LYS A 679 -17.02 22.75 4.33
CA LYS A 679 -18.05 22.87 5.37
C LYS A 679 -17.39 23.05 6.75
N GLN A 680 -18.08 23.73 7.67
CA GLN A 680 -17.56 23.93 9.04
C GLN A 680 -17.37 22.62 9.82
N TYR A 681 -18.09 21.57 9.46
CA TYR A 681 -17.97 20.22 10.01
C TYR A 681 -16.93 19.33 9.29
N TYR A 682 -16.11 19.88 8.37
CA TYR A 682 -14.98 19.16 7.78
C TYR A 682 -13.70 19.33 8.61
N ARG A 683 -12.97 18.23 8.87
CA ARG A 683 -11.65 18.24 9.51
C ARG A 683 -10.59 17.73 8.55
N VAL A 684 -9.82 18.68 8.00
CA VAL A 684 -8.81 18.43 6.96
C VAL A 684 -7.50 19.09 7.38
N GLY A 685 -6.37 18.41 7.16
CA GLY A 685 -5.05 18.97 7.43
C GLY A 685 -4.69 20.07 6.44
N ASP A 686 -4.18 21.17 6.98
CA ASP A 686 -3.88 22.44 6.28
C ASP A 686 -2.88 22.29 5.13
N SER A 687 -2.07 21.23 5.16
CA SER A 687 -1.11 20.88 4.10
C SER A 687 -1.73 20.18 2.89
N LEU A 688 -2.96 19.63 2.99
CA LEU A 688 -3.57 18.84 1.91
C LEU A 688 -3.97 19.66 0.69
N ASN A 689 -4.41 20.91 0.88
CA ASN A 689 -4.80 21.88 -0.16
C ASN A 689 -5.54 21.26 -1.37
N PRO A 690 -6.78 20.75 -1.21
CA PRO A 690 -7.59 20.27 -2.33
C PRO A 690 -7.89 21.38 -3.35
N ASP A 691 -7.96 21.01 -4.63
CA ASP A 691 -8.31 21.95 -5.71
C ASP A 691 -9.82 22.25 -5.75
N VAL A 692 -10.64 21.27 -5.32
CA VAL A 692 -12.12 21.31 -5.40
C VAL A 692 -12.72 20.67 -4.15
N TRP A 693 -13.82 21.21 -3.63
CA TRP A 693 -14.57 20.67 -2.49
C TRP A 693 -15.95 20.16 -2.91
N PHE A 694 -16.50 19.18 -2.20
CA PHE A 694 -17.83 18.62 -2.46
C PHE A 694 -18.76 18.72 -1.25
N GLU A 695 -20.06 18.75 -1.52
CA GLU A 695 -21.11 18.32 -0.58
C GLU A 695 -20.98 16.80 -0.32
N PRO A 696 -21.15 16.29 0.91
CA PRO A 696 -21.04 14.86 1.16
C PRO A 696 -22.31 14.15 0.63
N THR A 697 -22.20 13.39 -0.46
CA THR A 697 -23.37 12.72 -1.08
C THR A 697 -23.14 11.31 -1.63
N GLU A 698 -21.92 10.79 -1.59
CA GLU A 698 -21.60 9.41 -1.98
C GLU A 698 -20.86 8.71 -0.83
N VAL A 699 -20.94 7.39 -0.77
CA VAL A 699 -20.11 6.54 0.10
C VAL A 699 -19.37 5.55 -0.77
N TRP A 700 -18.07 5.38 -0.55
CA TRP A 700 -17.19 4.54 -1.36
C TRP A 700 -16.55 3.45 -0.51
N GLU A 701 -16.64 2.19 -0.95
CA GLU A 701 -16.00 1.06 -0.30
C GLU A 701 -14.52 1.00 -0.71
N VAL A 702 -13.62 1.07 0.27
CA VAL A 702 -12.17 1.17 0.07
C VAL A 702 -11.46 0.05 0.82
N LYS A 703 -10.64 -0.73 0.11
CA LYS A 703 -9.72 -1.68 0.76
C LYS A 703 -8.35 -1.04 0.96
N ALA A 704 -7.76 -1.26 2.14
CA ALA A 704 -6.41 -0.85 2.50
C ALA A 704 -5.55 -2.09 2.79
N ALA A 705 -4.24 -1.88 2.90
CA ALA A 705 -3.32 -2.92 3.38
C ALA A 705 -3.07 -2.83 4.90
N ASP A 706 -3.21 -1.64 5.49
CA ASP A 706 -2.84 -1.34 6.89
C ASP A 706 -3.42 0.03 7.33
N LEU A 707 -3.43 0.29 8.64
CA LEU A 707 -3.71 1.58 9.26
C LEU A 707 -2.39 2.25 9.70
N THR A 708 -2.28 3.57 9.57
CA THR A 708 -1.04 4.30 9.87
C THR A 708 -1.31 5.63 10.57
N ILE A 709 -0.49 5.99 11.57
CA ILE A 709 -0.54 7.33 12.19
C ILE A 709 -0.09 8.36 11.15
N SER A 710 -0.86 9.45 11.02
CA SER A 710 -0.73 10.45 9.95
C SER A 710 -0.58 11.87 10.50
N PRO A 711 0.53 12.57 10.20
CA PRO A 711 0.70 13.99 10.54
C PRO A 711 -0.05 14.94 9.58
N VAL A 712 -0.97 14.42 8.76
CA VAL A 712 -1.66 15.14 7.67
C VAL A 712 -3.16 14.91 7.72
N HIS A 713 -3.60 13.66 7.88
CA HIS A 713 -5.01 13.32 8.06
C HIS A 713 -5.47 13.55 9.50
N ARG A 714 -6.78 13.75 9.69
CA ARG A 714 -7.37 14.20 10.97
C ARG A 714 -8.37 13.22 11.60
N ALA A 715 -8.69 12.13 10.90
CA ALA A 715 -9.47 11.02 11.45
C ALA A 715 -8.92 10.55 12.81
N ALA A 716 -9.76 10.54 13.85
CA ALA A 716 -9.42 10.09 15.21
C ALA A 716 -8.19 10.79 15.86
N THR A 717 -7.92 12.06 15.48
CA THR A 717 -6.90 12.90 16.13
C THR A 717 -7.21 13.08 17.61
N GLY A 718 -6.18 13.00 18.47
CA GLY A 718 -6.34 13.13 19.92
C GLY A 718 -6.69 11.84 20.64
N ILE A 719 -6.86 10.72 19.91
CA ILE A 719 -7.32 9.44 20.49
C ILE A 719 -6.27 8.31 20.36
N VAL A 720 -5.56 8.21 19.22
CA VAL A 720 -4.39 7.31 19.08
C VAL A 720 -3.07 8.05 19.32
N ASP A 721 -3.01 9.30 18.89
CA ASP A 721 -1.87 10.22 19.04
C ASP A 721 -2.44 11.61 19.35
N PRO A 722 -1.88 12.37 20.29
CA PRO A 722 -2.45 13.65 20.72
C PRO A 722 -2.55 14.68 19.59
N ASP A 723 -1.61 14.66 18.64
CA ASP A 723 -1.46 15.68 17.60
C ASP A 723 -1.74 15.17 16.18
N LYS A 724 -1.94 13.85 16.00
CA LYS A 724 -1.99 13.19 14.68
C LYS A 724 -3.23 12.32 14.54
N GLY A 725 -3.79 12.28 13.33
CA GLY A 725 -4.88 11.38 12.98
C GLY A 725 -4.39 10.04 12.44
N ILE A 726 -5.31 9.25 11.90
CA ILE A 726 -5.07 7.97 11.23
C ILE A 726 -5.18 8.13 9.71
N SER A 727 -4.49 7.28 8.95
CA SER A 727 -4.58 7.18 7.49
C SER A 727 -4.46 5.73 6.99
N LEU A 728 -5.12 5.45 5.86
CA LEU A 728 -5.04 4.16 5.18
C LEU A 728 -3.73 3.99 4.40
N ARG A 729 -3.11 2.81 4.48
CA ARG A 729 -1.97 2.40 3.66
C ARG A 729 -2.45 1.72 2.36
N PHE A 730 -1.95 2.19 1.22
CA PHE A 730 -2.30 1.70 -0.13
C PHE A 730 -3.82 1.59 -0.45
N PRO A 731 -4.64 2.63 -0.16
CA PRO A 731 -6.09 2.58 -0.39
C PRO A 731 -6.46 2.38 -1.86
N ARG A 732 -7.49 1.56 -2.09
CA ARG A 732 -8.05 1.25 -3.42
C ARG A 732 -9.57 1.27 -3.35
N LEU A 733 -10.20 1.98 -4.27
CA LEU A 733 -11.65 1.87 -4.48
C LEU A 733 -11.97 0.42 -4.87
N LEU A 734 -12.96 -0.18 -4.21
CA LEU A 734 -13.60 -1.42 -4.65
C LEU A 734 -14.86 -1.10 -5.45
N ARG A 735 -15.78 -0.33 -4.86
CA ARG A 735 -17.06 0.08 -5.46
C ARG A 735 -17.65 1.32 -4.78
N VAL A 736 -18.69 1.87 -5.37
CA VAL A 736 -19.59 2.83 -4.70
C VAL A 736 -20.61 2.06 -3.86
N ARG A 737 -21.06 2.68 -2.76
CA ARG A 737 -22.10 2.21 -1.86
C ARG A 737 -23.34 3.07 -2.03
N GLU A 738 -24.12 2.75 -3.06
CA GLU A 738 -25.44 3.36 -3.31
C GLU A 738 -26.45 2.97 -2.20
N ASP A 739 -26.12 1.92 -1.44
CA ASP A 739 -26.82 1.41 -0.27
C ASP A 739 -26.46 2.12 1.06
N LYS A 740 -25.75 3.26 1.02
CA LYS A 740 -25.36 4.03 2.23
C LYS A 740 -25.38 5.55 2.04
N LYS A 741 -25.79 6.25 3.10
CA LYS A 741 -25.66 7.70 3.27
C LYS A 741 -24.31 8.07 3.91
N PRO A 742 -23.81 9.31 3.75
CA PRO A 742 -22.54 9.76 4.32
C PRO A 742 -22.37 9.51 5.83
N GLU A 743 -23.45 9.64 6.60
CA GLU A 743 -23.49 9.46 8.05
C GLU A 743 -23.37 7.97 8.46
N GLU A 744 -23.55 7.05 7.50
CA GLU A 744 -23.40 5.59 7.65
C GLU A 744 -22.02 5.09 7.20
N ALA A 745 -21.09 6.01 6.87
CA ALA A 745 -19.69 5.69 6.63
C ALA A 745 -19.01 5.07 7.87
N THR A 746 -17.87 4.41 7.67
CA THR A 746 -17.08 3.85 8.77
C THR A 746 -16.67 4.98 9.73
N SER A 747 -16.97 4.82 11.01
CA SER A 747 -16.79 5.90 11.99
C SER A 747 -15.35 6.02 12.49
N SER A 748 -14.97 7.19 13.00
CA SER A 748 -13.67 7.39 13.65
C SER A 748 -13.44 6.41 14.80
N GLU A 749 -14.48 6.05 15.57
CA GLU A 749 -14.42 4.99 16.58
C GLU A 749 -14.19 3.58 15.99
N GLN A 750 -14.80 3.27 14.84
CA GLN A 750 -14.56 1.98 14.17
C GLN A 750 -13.11 1.88 13.72
N PHE A 751 -12.49 2.98 13.27
CA PHE A 751 -11.05 3.02 13.01
C PHE A 751 -10.19 2.82 14.27
N LEU A 752 -10.64 3.28 15.45
CA LEU A 752 -10.00 2.90 16.72
C LEU A 752 -10.15 1.41 17.01
N PHE A 753 -11.34 0.86 16.85
CA PHE A 753 -11.61 -0.57 17.05
C PHE A 753 -10.70 -1.44 16.17
N TYR A 754 -10.59 -1.12 14.87
CA TYR A 754 -9.67 -1.81 13.96
C TYR A 754 -8.19 -1.61 14.33
N ALA A 755 -7.83 -0.46 14.89
CA ALA A 755 -6.45 -0.15 15.32
C ALA A 755 -6.06 -0.72 16.71
N SER A 756 -7.02 -1.22 17.51
CA SER A 756 -6.78 -1.60 18.92
C SER A 756 -7.27 -2.98 19.32
N ASN A 757 -8.33 -3.53 18.69
CA ASN A 757 -9.07 -4.67 19.23
C ASN A 757 -8.89 -5.98 18.44
N ALA A 758 -7.71 -6.19 17.85
CA ALA A 758 -7.25 -7.52 17.45
C ALA A 758 -6.81 -8.34 18.68
N TYR A 759 -7.70 -8.50 19.68
CA TYR A 759 -7.38 -9.28 20.88
C TYR A 759 -7.41 -10.78 20.58
N VAL A 760 -6.19 -11.30 20.39
CA VAL A 760 -5.89 -12.72 20.23
C VAL A 760 -5.86 -13.38 21.60
N MET A 761 -6.93 -14.08 22.01
CA MET A 761 -6.91 -14.87 23.24
C MET A 761 -6.14 -16.16 23.01
N ILE A 762 -5.21 -16.43 23.92
CA ILE A 762 -4.37 -17.63 23.95
C ILE A 762 -4.84 -18.49 25.13
N THR A 763 -5.65 -19.52 24.84
CA THR A 763 -6.05 -20.52 25.83
C THR A 763 -5.16 -21.75 25.76
N TRP A 764 -4.65 -22.18 26.91
CA TRP A 764 -4.04 -23.49 27.08
C TRP A 764 -5.15 -24.51 27.36
N LYS A 765 -5.05 -25.72 26.77
CA LYS A 765 -5.89 -26.87 27.09
C LYS A 765 -5.03 -28.12 27.27
N ASP A 766 -5.44 -28.99 28.20
CA ASP A 766 -4.86 -30.33 28.36
C ASP A 766 -5.85 -31.38 27.86
N PRO A 767 -5.63 -31.99 26.67
CA PRO A 767 -6.49 -33.04 26.13
C PRO A 767 -6.27 -34.42 26.77
N ASN A 768 -5.23 -34.60 27.60
CA ASN A 768 -4.89 -35.88 28.23
C ASN A 768 -5.43 -36.01 29.66
N SER A 769 -5.78 -34.89 30.28
CA SER A 769 -6.43 -34.83 31.59
C SER A 769 -7.77 -35.59 31.60
N LYS A 770 -8.10 -36.17 32.76
CA LYS A 770 -9.37 -36.87 33.00
C LYS A 770 -10.53 -35.91 33.32
N HIS A 771 -10.27 -34.62 33.50
CA HIS A 771 -11.25 -33.61 33.90
C HIS A 771 -11.74 -32.82 32.69
N LEU A 772 -13.04 -32.88 32.38
CA LEU A 772 -13.61 -32.32 31.14
C LEU A 772 -13.38 -30.80 30.97
N GLY A 773 -13.22 -30.07 32.08
CA GLY A 773 -12.92 -28.63 32.12
C GLY A 773 -11.57 -28.22 31.54
N THR A 774 -10.63 -29.16 31.33
CA THR A 774 -9.32 -28.83 30.74
C THR A 774 -9.33 -28.64 29.23
N THR A 775 -10.51 -28.65 28.60
CA THR A 775 -10.68 -28.44 27.15
C THR A 775 -11.63 -27.28 26.87
N VAL A 776 -11.36 -26.53 25.80
CA VAL A 776 -12.28 -25.45 25.35
C VAL A 776 -13.54 -26.09 24.79
N TRP A 777 -14.68 -25.77 25.40
CA TRP A 777 -15.99 -26.29 25.02
C TRP A 777 -16.66 -25.45 23.95
N ASP A 778 -17.46 -26.10 23.10
CA ASP A 778 -18.02 -25.49 21.91
C ASP A 778 -19.13 -24.48 22.26
N ALA A 779 -19.93 -24.74 23.30
CA ALA A 779 -20.92 -23.76 23.76
C ALA A 779 -20.28 -22.49 24.33
N SER A 780 -19.08 -22.56 24.92
CA SER A 780 -18.34 -21.38 25.38
C SER A 780 -17.93 -20.46 24.21
N MET A 781 -17.57 -21.04 23.06
CA MET A 781 -17.28 -20.30 21.83
C MET A 781 -18.53 -19.69 21.21
N VAL A 782 -19.65 -20.43 21.15
CA VAL A 782 -20.94 -19.93 20.65
C VAL A 782 -21.45 -18.79 21.54
N PHE A 783 -21.32 -18.89 22.86
CA PHE A 783 -21.68 -17.83 23.81
C PHE A 783 -20.80 -16.57 23.66
N ALA A 784 -19.49 -16.74 23.58
CA ALA A 784 -18.54 -15.66 23.33
C ALA A 784 -18.84 -14.91 22.02
N LYS A 785 -19.19 -15.64 20.96
CA LYS A 785 -19.55 -15.08 19.66
C LYS A 785 -20.93 -14.43 19.63
N TYR A 786 -21.89 -15.00 20.35
CA TYR A 786 -23.19 -14.35 20.63
C TYR A 786 -22.98 -12.98 21.29
N LEU A 787 -22.17 -12.89 22.35
CA LEU A 787 -21.86 -11.61 23.00
C LEU A 787 -21.20 -10.63 22.02
N GLY A 788 -20.20 -11.09 21.25
CA GLY A 788 -19.54 -10.26 20.23
C GLY A 788 -20.48 -9.71 19.16
N LYS A 789 -21.45 -10.50 18.68
CA LYS A 789 -22.47 -10.06 17.72
C LYS A 789 -23.48 -9.07 18.32
N ASN A 790 -23.80 -9.20 19.61
CA ASN A 790 -24.86 -8.44 20.28
C ASN A 790 -24.35 -7.26 21.13
N CYS A 791 -23.05 -6.98 21.16
CA CYS A 791 -22.46 -5.90 21.98
C CYS A 791 -22.67 -4.47 21.46
N ARG A 792 -23.15 -4.27 20.22
CA ARG A 792 -23.25 -2.94 19.60
C ARG A 792 -24.31 -2.02 20.22
N LYS A 793 -25.46 -2.57 20.63
CA LYS A 793 -26.59 -1.86 21.25
C LYS A 793 -27.33 -2.81 22.20
N GLY A 794 -28.19 -2.28 23.06
CA GLY A 794 -28.99 -3.09 23.99
C GLY A 794 -28.21 -3.57 25.22
N ARG A 795 -28.65 -4.67 25.84
CA ARG A 795 -28.23 -5.06 27.22
C ARG A 795 -26.82 -5.65 27.37
N PHE A 796 -26.13 -5.92 26.26
CA PHE A 796 -24.74 -6.42 26.24
C PHE A 796 -23.75 -5.37 25.72
N SER A 797 -24.17 -4.10 25.64
CA SER A 797 -23.26 -3.01 25.28
C SER A 797 -22.29 -2.69 26.43
N PRO A 798 -21.00 -2.40 26.15
CA PRO A 798 -20.01 -2.16 27.20
C PRO A 798 -20.41 -1.07 28.19
N SER A 799 -21.11 -0.02 27.73
CA SER A 799 -21.62 1.06 28.58
C SER A 799 -22.71 0.62 29.58
N LYS A 800 -23.35 -0.53 29.37
CA LYS A 800 -24.34 -1.13 30.31
C LYS A 800 -23.79 -2.30 31.12
N LEU A 801 -22.68 -2.90 30.68
CA LEU A 801 -21.99 -4.02 31.34
C LEU A 801 -20.81 -3.57 32.22
N LYS A 802 -20.28 -2.36 32.01
CA LYS A 802 -19.20 -1.78 32.83
C LYS A 802 -19.53 -1.77 34.32
N GLY A 803 -18.70 -2.44 35.13
CA GLY A 803 -18.86 -2.53 36.58
C GLY A 803 -20.01 -3.45 37.04
N LYS A 804 -20.53 -4.31 36.16
CA LYS A 804 -21.55 -5.31 36.51
C LYS A 804 -20.89 -6.58 37.01
N ARG A 805 -21.38 -7.13 38.14
CA ARG A 805 -20.83 -8.35 38.74
C ARG A 805 -21.35 -9.58 38.01
N ALA A 806 -20.45 -10.40 37.48
CA ALA A 806 -20.79 -11.67 36.86
C ALA A 806 -20.08 -12.85 37.54
N ILE A 807 -20.70 -14.03 37.55
CA ILE A 807 -20.08 -15.28 37.95
C ILE A 807 -20.25 -16.34 36.84
N GLU A 808 -19.16 -17.00 36.46
CA GLU A 808 -19.12 -18.10 35.48
C GLU A 808 -19.01 -19.42 36.24
N LEU A 809 -20.10 -20.20 36.24
CA LEU A 809 -20.17 -21.54 36.83
C LEU A 809 -19.57 -22.57 35.87
N GLY A 810 -18.64 -23.39 36.37
CA GLY A 810 -17.95 -24.40 35.56
C GLY A 810 -17.23 -23.75 34.39
N ALA A 811 -16.26 -22.88 34.67
CA ALA A 811 -15.59 -22.06 33.66
C ALA A 811 -14.72 -22.85 32.67
N GLY A 812 -14.23 -24.03 33.07
CA GLY A 812 -13.31 -24.86 32.30
C GLY A 812 -12.03 -24.10 31.93
N CYS A 813 -11.94 -23.66 30.68
CA CYS A 813 -10.83 -22.84 30.19
C CYS A 813 -11.01 -21.31 30.37
N GLY A 814 -12.18 -20.84 30.84
CA GLY A 814 -12.47 -19.44 31.18
C GLY A 814 -13.03 -18.57 30.05
N VAL A 815 -13.52 -19.17 28.97
CA VAL A 815 -13.82 -18.47 27.70
C VAL A 815 -15.06 -17.56 27.80
N ALA A 816 -16.11 -17.96 28.50
CA ALA A 816 -17.33 -17.15 28.62
C ALA A 816 -17.16 -16.02 29.65
N GLY A 817 -16.39 -16.26 30.72
CA GLY A 817 -15.98 -15.25 31.68
C GLY A 817 -15.12 -14.16 31.05
N PHE A 818 -14.14 -14.55 30.21
CA PHE A 818 -13.37 -13.58 29.40
C PHE A 818 -14.26 -12.74 28.48
N ALA A 819 -15.27 -13.34 27.84
CA ALA A 819 -16.19 -12.60 26.97
C ALA A 819 -16.95 -11.49 27.73
N MET A 820 -17.34 -11.73 28.98
CA MET A 820 -18.00 -10.73 29.83
C MET A 820 -17.02 -9.67 30.35
N ALA A 821 -15.81 -10.06 30.76
CA ALA A 821 -14.77 -9.12 31.21
C ALA A 821 -14.30 -8.18 30.08
N MET A 822 -14.24 -8.68 28.84
CA MET A 822 -14.00 -7.87 27.63
C MET A 822 -15.07 -6.80 27.37
N LEU A 823 -16.27 -6.96 27.94
CA LEU A 823 -17.37 -5.98 27.84
C LEU A 823 -17.51 -5.13 29.11
N GLY A 824 -16.54 -5.18 30.03
CA GLY A 824 -16.47 -4.31 31.21
C GLY A 824 -17.02 -4.90 32.51
N CYS A 825 -17.48 -6.16 32.53
CA CYS A 825 -17.98 -6.79 33.76
C CYS A 825 -16.84 -7.12 34.74
N ASP A 826 -17.17 -7.14 36.03
CA ASP A 826 -16.33 -7.67 37.10
C ASP A 826 -16.69 -9.14 37.33
N VAL A 827 -15.85 -10.05 36.85
CA VAL A 827 -16.17 -11.46 36.64
C VAL A 827 -15.45 -12.37 37.64
N VAL A 828 -16.17 -13.34 38.19
CA VAL A 828 -15.63 -14.45 38.98
C VAL A 828 -15.80 -15.75 38.18
N SER A 829 -14.72 -16.32 37.65
CA SER A 829 -14.75 -17.64 37.00
C SER A 829 -14.53 -18.74 38.04
N THR A 830 -15.42 -19.73 38.08
CA THR A 830 -15.40 -20.79 39.09
C THR A 830 -15.43 -22.19 38.50
N ASP A 831 -14.72 -23.11 39.13
CA ASP A 831 -14.70 -24.52 38.75
C ASP A 831 -14.27 -25.39 39.94
N GLN A 832 -14.24 -26.71 39.73
CA GLN A 832 -13.70 -27.70 40.65
C GLN A 832 -12.19 -27.53 40.81
N LYS A 833 -11.69 -27.92 41.98
CA LYS A 833 -10.31 -27.72 42.45
C LYS A 833 -9.23 -28.13 41.44
N GLU A 834 -9.46 -29.23 40.71
CA GLU A 834 -8.54 -29.82 39.75
C GLU A 834 -8.42 -29.04 38.43
N VAL A 835 -9.44 -28.23 38.09
CA VAL A 835 -9.46 -27.40 36.87
C VAL A 835 -8.82 -26.02 37.14
N LEU A 836 -8.89 -25.53 38.37
CA LEU A 836 -8.37 -24.21 38.77
C LEU A 836 -6.93 -23.88 38.34
N PRO A 837 -5.94 -24.82 38.34
CA PRO A 837 -4.58 -24.50 37.91
C PRO A 837 -4.49 -24.08 36.44
N LEU A 838 -5.29 -24.69 35.56
CA LEU A 838 -5.35 -24.33 34.15
C LEU A 838 -6.15 -23.04 33.93
N LEU A 839 -7.29 -22.92 34.61
CA LEU A 839 -8.15 -21.74 34.57
C LEU A 839 -7.40 -20.48 35.03
N LYS A 840 -6.67 -20.56 36.16
CA LYS A 840 -5.80 -19.47 36.65
C LYS A 840 -4.73 -19.09 35.63
N ARG A 841 -4.02 -20.07 35.05
CA ARG A 841 -3.03 -19.81 34.00
C ARG A 841 -3.63 -19.11 32.77
N ASN A 842 -4.82 -19.50 32.32
CA ASN A 842 -5.51 -18.85 31.22
C ASN A 842 -5.94 -17.41 31.57
N VAL A 843 -6.45 -17.19 32.79
CA VAL A 843 -6.86 -15.87 33.29
C VAL A 843 -5.67 -14.93 33.46
N GLU A 844 -4.60 -15.37 34.13
CA GLU A 844 -3.39 -14.60 34.38
C GLU A 844 -2.68 -14.20 33.08
N TRP A 845 -2.53 -15.14 32.13
CA TRP A 845 -1.84 -14.90 30.87
C TRP A 845 -2.54 -13.83 30.04
N ASN A 846 -3.82 -14.03 29.72
CA ASN A 846 -4.55 -13.13 28.82
C ASN A 846 -4.80 -11.76 29.49
N THR A 847 -5.18 -11.72 30.77
CA THR A 847 -5.32 -10.45 31.52
C THR A 847 -4.01 -9.65 31.51
N SER A 848 -2.86 -10.30 31.74
CA SER A 848 -1.56 -9.63 31.68
C SER A 848 -1.25 -9.10 30.28
N THR A 849 -1.55 -9.88 29.23
CA THR A 849 -1.37 -9.45 27.83
C THR A 849 -2.22 -8.23 27.50
N ILE A 850 -3.51 -8.25 27.87
CA ILE A 850 -4.46 -7.15 27.61
C ILE A 850 -4.02 -5.86 28.32
N LEU A 851 -3.65 -5.94 29.60
CA LEU A 851 -3.21 -4.77 30.39
C LEU A 851 -1.86 -4.21 29.90
N GLN A 852 -0.96 -5.05 29.37
CA GLN A 852 0.28 -4.59 28.74
C GLN A 852 0.04 -3.94 27.37
N MET A 853 -0.91 -4.44 26.59
CA MET A 853 -1.27 -3.88 25.28
C MET A 853 -1.99 -2.54 25.39
N ASN A 854 -2.79 -2.33 26.45
CA ASN A 854 -3.64 -1.15 26.57
C ASN A 854 -3.70 -0.60 28.02
N PRO A 855 -2.62 0.03 28.53
CA PRO A 855 -2.48 0.39 29.95
C PRO A 855 -3.47 1.44 30.50
N GLY A 856 -4.26 2.07 29.63
CA GLY A 856 -5.31 3.04 29.99
C GLY A 856 -6.73 2.55 29.68
N SER A 857 -6.93 1.26 29.37
CA SER A 857 -8.21 0.73 28.93
C SER A 857 -9.30 0.80 30.01
N ALA A 858 -10.15 1.81 29.91
CA ALA A 858 -11.35 1.96 30.74
C ALA A 858 -12.54 1.11 30.25
N SER A 859 -12.32 0.13 29.35
CA SER A 859 -13.35 -0.74 28.79
C SER A 859 -13.22 -2.22 29.18
N PHE A 860 -12.04 -2.68 29.63
CA PHE A 860 -11.91 -3.97 30.29
C PHE A 860 -12.41 -3.88 31.74
N GLY A 861 -13.08 -4.93 32.21
CA GLY A 861 -13.49 -5.06 33.60
C GLY A 861 -12.42 -5.78 34.43
N SER A 862 -12.85 -6.71 35.28
CA SER A 862 -11.94 -7.59 36.03
C SER A 862 -12.31 -9.06 35.87
N LEU A 863 -11.36 -9.96 36.11
CA LEU A 863 -11.54 -11.40 36.02
C LEU A 863 -10.71 -12.09 37.10
N ARG A 864 -11.37 -12.70 38.09
CA ARG A 864 -10.75 -13.47 39.19
C ARG A 864 -11.22 -14.92 39.19
N VAL A 865 -10.41 -15.85 39.72
CA VAL A 865 -10.72 -17.29 39.75
C VAL A 865 -10.93 -17.79 41.17
N ALA A 866 -12.01 -18.54 41.42
CA ALA A 866 -12.34 -19.14 42.72
C ALA A 866 -12.74 -20.63 42.60
N GLU A 867 -12.65 -21.36 43.71
CA GLU A 867 -13.14 -22.75 43.84
C GLU A 867 -14.65 -22.73 44.09
N LEU A 868 -15.45 -23.49 43.33
CA LEU A 868 -16.89 -23.62 43.60
C LEU A 868 -17.41 -25.00 43.19
N ASP A 869 -17.84 -25.77 44.19
CA ASP A 869 -18.56 -27.02 44.00
C ASP A 869 -20.05 -26.74 44.13
N TRP A 870 -20.85 -27.25 43.19
CA TRP A 870 -22.29 -26.97 43.20
C TRP A 870 -22.97 -27.60 44.42
N GLY A 871 -23.79 -26.82 45.12
CA GLY A 871 -24.42 -27.19 46.39
C GLY A 871 -23.58 -26.95 47.65
N ASN A 872 -22.31 -26.50 47.53
CA ASN A 872 -21.46 -26.18 48.68
C ASN A 872 -21.72 -24.74 49.17
N GLU A 873 -22.43 -24.60 50.30
CA GLU A 873 -22.80 -23.30 50.87
C GLU A 873 -21.60 -22.40 51.22
N ASP A 874 -20.49 -22.96 51.71
CA ASP A 874 -19.32 -22.16 52.06
C ASP A 874 -18.59 -21.64 50.81
N HIS A 875 -18.55 -22.42 49.72
CA HIS A 875 -18.00 -21.96 48.44
C HIS A 875 -18.91 -20.89 47.81
N VAL A 876 -20.24 -21.04 47.90
CA VAL A 876 -21.21 -20.01 47.48
C VAL A 876 -21.06 -18.73 48.32
N ARG A 877 -20.86 -18.84 49.64
CA ARG A 877 -20.63 -17.69 50.53
C ARG A 877 -19.32 -16.97 50.20
N ALA A 878 -18.27 -17.72 49.87
CA ALA A 878 -16.94 -17.18 49.57
C ALA A 878 -16.86 -16.37 48.26
N VAL A 879 -17.83 -16.50 47.34
CA VAL A 879 -17.89 -15.68 46.11
C VAL A 879 -18.73 -14.40 46.26
N GLU A 880 -19.31 -14.15 47.44
CA GLU A 880 -19.98 -12.88 47.79
C GLU A 880 -21.23 -12.57 46.93
N PRO A 881 -22.28 -13.42 46.89
CA PRO A 881 -23.52 -13.13 46.15
C PRO A 881 -24.33 -11.96 46.74
N PRO A 882 -25.29 -11.39 45.99
CA PRO A 882 -25.76 -11.77 44.66
C PRO A 882 -24.96 -11.15 43.50
N PHE A 883 -25.11 -11.72 42.31
CA PHE A 883 -24.50 -11.23 41.06
C PHE A 883 -25.54 -10.59 40.12
N ASP A 884 -25.12 -9.62 39.29
CA ASP A 884 -25.98 -9.10 38.21
C ASP A 884 -26.21 -10.17 37.12
N TYR A 885 -25.19 -10.98 36.85
CA TYR A 885 -25.21 -12.06 35.87
C TYR A 885 -24.65 -13.36 36.45
N VAL A 886 -25.37 -14.47 36.23
CA VAL A 886 -24.86 -15.83 36.48
C VAL A 886 -24.77 -16.51 35.12
N ILE A 887 -23.56 -16.83 34.67
CA ILE A 887 -23.31 -17.47 33.38
C ILE A 887 -22.75 -18.88 33.58
N GLY A 888 -22.87 -19.72 32.56
CA GLY A 888 -22.26 -21.06 32.55
C GLY A 888 -22.42 -21.72 31.19
N THR A 889 -21.39 -22.42 30.73
CA THR A 889 -21.43 -23.09 29.42
C THR A 889 -21.06 -24.56 29.51
N ASP A 890 -21.76 -25.44 28.81
CA ASP A 890 -21.62 -26.91 28.86
C ASP A 890 -21.73 -27.56 30.26
N VAL A 891 -22.26 -26.81 31.24
CA VAL A 891 -22.46 -27.21 32.66
C VAL A 891 -23.46 -28.34 32.91
N VAL A 892 -24.10 -28.91 31.88
CA VAL A 892 -25.09 -29.99 32.03
C VAL A 892 -24.68 -31.21 31.21
N TYR A 893 -24.26 -32.27 31.92
CA TYR A 893 -23.89 -33.56 31.30
C TYR A 893 -24.23 -34.80 32.16
N SER A 894 -24.75 -34.64 33.38
CA SER A 894 -25.21 -35.74 34.25
C SER A 894 -26.45 -35.32 35.04
N GLU A 895 -27.42 -36.23 35.18
CA GLU A 895 -28.66 -35.99 35.93
C GLU A 895 -28.39 -35.68 37.41
N GLN A 896 -27.35 -36.28 37.99
CA GLN A 896 -26.97 -36.09 39.41
C GLN A 896 -26.51 -34.67 39.74
N LEU A 897 -26.17 -33.86 38.73
CA LEU A 897 -25.67 -32.49 38.91
C LEU A 897 -26.78 -31.42 38.80
N LEU A 898 -28.00 -31.80 38.42
CA LEU A 898 -29.09 -30.85 38.15
C LEU A 898 -29.55 -30.10 39.40
N GLU A 899 -29.82 -30.81 40.50
CA GLU A 899 -30.25 -30.19 41.77
C GLU A 899 -29.14 -29.35 42.43
N PRO A 900 -27.88 -29.83 42.56
CA PRO A 900 -26.78 -28.99 43.05
C PRO A 900 -26.59 -27.72 42.21
N LEU A 901 -26.67 -27.80 40.88
CA LEU A 901 -26.56 -26.66 39.98
C LEU A 901 -27.72 -25.67 40.18
N LEU A 902 -28.96 -26.16 40.28
CA LEU A 902 -30.14 -25.32 40.52
C LEU A 902 -30.03 -24.56 41.84
N HIS A 903 -29.75 -25.26 42.95
CA HIS A 903 -29.54 -24.64 44.27
C HIS A 903 -28.42 -23.59 44.24
N THR A 904 -27.32 -23.87 43.52
CA THR A 904 -26.21 -22.93 43.34
C THR A 904 -26.65 -21.67 42.58
N ILE A 905 -27.36 -21.81 41.47
CA ILE A 905 -27.86 -20.67 40.68
C ILE A 905 -28.81 -19.81 41.52
N LEU A 906 -29.71 -20.44 42.29
CA LEU A 906 -30.66 -19.74 43.17
C LEU A 906 -29.93 -18.96 44.27
N ALA A 907 -28.97 -19.58 44.97
CA ALA A 907 -28.21 -18.95 46.05
C ALA A 907 -27.25 -17.84 45.57
N LEU A 908 -26.86 -17.84 44.30
CA LEU A 908 -26.07 -16.77 43.67
C LEU A 908 -26.91 -15.63 43.09
N SER A 909 -28.24 -15.80 43.00
CA SER A 909 -29.17 -14.87 42.38
C SER A 909 -29.87 -13.97 43.39
N GLY A 910 -30.18 -12.75 42.97
CA GLY A 910 -31.14 -11.86 43.60
C GLY A 910 -32.20 -11.38 42.59
N PRO A 911 -33.16 -10.53 43.01
CA PRO A 911 -34.37 -10.20 42.23
C PRO A 911 -34.16 -9.50 40.86
N LYS A 912 -32.91 -9.16 40.50
CA LYS A 912 -32.55 -8.54 39.22
C LYS A 912 -31.49 -9.34 38.44
N THR A 913 -31.06 -10.49 38.97
CA THR A 913 -30.04 -11.34 38.34
C THR A 913 -30.53 -11.89 37.02
N THR A 914 -29.69 -11.82 36.00
CA THR A 914 -29.91 -12.41 34.69
C THR A 914 -29.05 -13.65 34.54
N VAL A 915 -29.68 -14.83 34.53
CA VAL A 915 -28.97 -16.10 34.36
C VAL A 915 -28.85 -16.40 32.87
N MET A 916 -27.69 -16.86 32.41
CA MET A 916 -27.44 -17.24 31.01
C MET A 916 -26.67 -18.55 30.91
N LEU A 917 -27.32 -19.60 30.41
CA LEU A 917 -26.73 -20.94 30.35
C LEU A 917 -26.74 -21.45 28.91
N GLY A 918 -25.64 -22.04 28.46
CA GLY A 918 -25.49 -22.50 27.09
C GLY A 918 -24.76 -23.82 26.95
N TYR A 919 -25.33 -24.84 26.33
CA TYR A 919 -24.75 -26.18 26.30
C TYR A 919 -25.22 -26.98 25.08
N GLU A 920 -24.50 -28.06 24.80
CA GLU A 920 -24.84 -29.05 23.78
C GLU A 920 -25.83 -30.10 24.33
N ILE A 921 -26.95 -30.34 23.66
CA ILE A 921 -27.93 -31.36 24.07
C ILE A 921 -27.38 -32.77 23.78
N ARG A 922 -26.79 -33.39 24.80
CA ARG A 922 -26.20 -34.74 24.75
C ARG A 922 -27.16 -35.86 25.16
N SER A 923 -28.25 -35.52 25.87
CA SER A 923 -29.31 -36.45 26.26
C SER A 923 -30.62 -35.67 26.40
N THR A 924 -31.66 -36.09 25.69
CA THR A 924 -33.01 -35.50 25.77
C THR A 924 -33.61 -35.66 27.16
N ILE A 925 -33.48 -36.84 27.78
CA ILE A 925 -34.02 -37.12 29.13
C ILE A 925 -33.44 -36.16 30.18
N VAL A 926 -32.13 -35.88 30.12
CA VAL A 926 -31.48 -34.93 31.05
C VAL A 926 -31.87 -33.49 30.71
N HIS A 927 -31.97 -33.16 29.42
CA HIS A 927 -32.44 -31.85 28.94
C HIS A 927 -33.86 -31.54 29.40
N ASP A 928 -34.80 -32.46 29.22
CA ASP A 928 -36.23 -32.27 29.52
C ASP A 928 -36.46 -32.11 31.03
N LYS A 929 -35.85 -32.98 31.85
CA LYS A 929 -35.88 -32.87 33.33
C LYS A 929 -35.34 -31.52 33.80
N MET A 930 -34.17 -31.15 33.31
CA MET A 930 -33.53 -29.88 33.66
C MET A 930 -34.37 -28.67 33.21
N LEU A 931 -34.90 -28.70 31.98
CA LEU A 931 -35.72 -27.61 31.44
C LEU A 931 -37.03 -27.45 32.22
N GLN A 932 -37.59 -28.54 32.75
CA GLN A 932 -38.71 -28.49 33.69
C GLN A 932 -38.30 -27.79 35.00
N MET A 933 -37.24 -28.25 35.65
CA MET A 933 -36.72 -27.64 36.89
C MET A 933 -36.43 -26.13 36.74
N TRP A 934 -35.87 -25.71 35.60
CA TRP A 934 -35.66 -24.29 35.30
C TRP A 934 -36.98 -23.55 35.05
N LYS A 935 -37.94 -24.13 34.30
CA LYS A 935 -39.27 -23.54 34.07
C LYS A 935 -40.09 -23.40 35.35
N ASP A 936 -39.86 -24.23 36.36
CA ASP A 936 -40.55 -24.14 37.65
C ASP A 936 -40.07 -22.95 38.47
N ASN A 937 -38.76 -22.65 38.45
CA ASN A 937 -38.14 -21.59 39.24
C ASN A 937 -37.99 -20.23 38.51
N PHE A 938 -37.84 -20.25 37.18
CA PHE A 938 -37.49 -19.08 36.36
C PHE A 938 -38.47 -18.87 35.19
N GLU A 939 -38.52 -17.66 34.68
CA GLU A 939 -38.97 -17.38 33.33
C GLU A 939 -37.83 -17.71 32.35
N VAL A 940 -37.97 -18.79 31.57
CA VAL A 940 -36.91 -19.31 30.69
C VAL A 940 -37.16 -18.90 29.23
N LYS A 941 -36.17 -18.22 28.61
CA LYS A 941 -36.21 -17.77 27.22
C LYS A 941 -35.05 -18.35 26.42
N THR A 942 -35.33 -19.21 25.46
CA THR A 942 -34.33 -19.72 24.49
C THR A 942 -33.89 -18.57 23.57
N ILE A 943 -32.58 -18.40 23.37
CA ILE A 943 -32.03 -17.39 22.47
C ILE A 943 -32.17 -17.89 21.02
N PRO A 944 -32.82 -17.14 20.11
CA PRO A 944 -32.95 -17.55 18.71
C PRO A 944 -31.60 -17.62 17.98
N ARG A 945 -31.42 -18.63 17.13
CA ARG A 945 -30.19 -18.81 16.32
C ARG A 945 -29.86 -17.60 15.43
N SER A 946 -30.85 -16.83 14.99
CA SER A 946 -30.63 -15.57 14.26
C SER A 946 -29.81 -14.53 15.04
N LYS A 947 -29.85 -14.57 16.38
CA LYS A 947 -29.05 -13.72 17.27
C LYS A 947 -27.66 -14.32 17.59
N MET A 948 -27.44 -15.61 17.33
CA MET A 948 -26.11 -16.24 17.38
C MET A 948 -25.27 -15.84 16.17
N ASP A 949 -23.96 -16.11 16.21
CA ASP A 949 -23.06 -15.86 15.09
C ASP A 949 -23.38 -16.79 13.90
N GLY A 950 -23.13 -16.31 12.68
CA GLY A 950 -23.48 -17.06 11.46
C GLY A 950 -22.60 -18.30 11.25
N GLU A 951 -21.33 -18.22 11.65
CA GLU A 951 -20.31 -19.26 11.52
C GLU A 951 -20.19 -20.10 12.80
N TYR A 952 -20.26 -19.47 13.97
CA TYR A 952 -20.18 -20.12 15.28
C TYR A 952 -21.57 -20.43 15.86
N GLN A 953 -22.19 -21.47 15.31
CA GLN A 953 -23.46 -22.05 15.78
C GLN A 953 -23.54 -23.54 15.39
N ASP A 954 -24.37 -24.31 16.08
CA ASP A 954 -24.65 -25.72 15.78
C ASP A 954 -26.10 -26.06 16.17
N PRO A 955 -26.83 -26.93 15.43
CA PRO A 955 -28.20 -27.32 15.80
C PRO A 955 -28.37 -27.95 17.19
N SER A 956 -27.31 -28.51 17.77
CA SER A 956 -27.31 -29.15 19.10
C SER A 956 -26.95 -28.19 20.24
N ILE A 957 -26.42 -27.00 19.96
CA ILE A 957 -26.03 -26.02 20.98
C ILE A 957 -27.13 -24.98 21.14
N HIS A 958 -27.67 -24.91 22.37
CA HIS A 958 -28.71 -23.95 22.73
C HIS A 958 -28.17 -22.99 23.79
N LEU A 959 -28.51 -21.70 23.66
CA LEU A 959 -28.27 -20.70 24.69
C LEU A 959 -29.61 -20.27 25.29
N TYR A 960 -29.66 -20.10 26.61
CA TYR A 960 -30.84 -19.71 27.38
C TYR A 960 -30.57 -18.42 28.15
N LEU A 961 -31.62 -17.63 28.33
CA LEU A 961 -31.69 -16.43 29.14
C LEU A 961 -32.80 -16.63 30.17
N MET A 962 -32.54 -16.45 31.45
CA MET A 962 -33.52 -16.70 32.51
C MET A 962 -33.56 -15.56 33.53
N SER A 963 -34.75 -15.31 34.05
CA SER A 963 -35.04 -14.34 35.11
C SER A 963 -35.90 -14.99 36.19
N GLN A 964 -35.68 -14.64 37.46
CA GLN A 964 -36.45 -15.18 38.59
C GLN A 964 -37.95 -14.84 38.43
N LYS A 965 -38.84 -15.80 38.72
CA LYS A 965 -40.28 -15.52 38.77
C LYS A 965 -40.60 -14.59 39.94
N ALA A 966 -41.55 -13.68 39.76
CA ALA A 966 -42.11 -12.91 40.87
C ALA A 966 -42.93 -13.84 41.77
N SER A 967 -42.64 -13.83 43.08
CA SER A 967 -43.43 -14.54 44.09
C SER A 967 -44.79 -13.87 44.28
N ALA A 968 -45.86 -14.65 44.35
CA ALA A 968 -47.17 -14.17 44.76
C ALA A 968 -47.23 -13.95 46.29
N GLU A 969 -48.14 -13.08 46.72
CA GLU A 969 -48.46 -12.71 48.13
C GLU A 969 -47.33 -11.97 48.87
N SER A 970 -47.54 -10.76 49.40
CA SER A 970 -48.64 -10.38 50.29
C SER A 970 -49.14 -8.93 50.09
N SER A 971 -50.40 -8.66 50.46
CA SER A 971 -51.00 -7.31 50.46
C SER A 971 -50.76 -6.56 51.80
N GLY A 972 -50.46 -5.26 51.75
CA GLY A 972 -50.12 -4.52 52.98
C GLY A 972 -49.90 -3.00 52.88
N ASN A 973 -50.96 -2.25 52.56
CA ASN A 973 -51.10 -0.78 52.73
C ASN A 973 -50.13 0.16 51.99
N ALA A 974 -50.56 1.41 51.82
CA ALA A 974 -49.87 2.44 51.04
C ALA A 974 -49.56 3.69 51.87
N VAL A 975 -48.53 4.43 51.45
CA VAL A 975 -48.47 5.90 51.51
C VAL A 975 -47.94 6.39 50.15
N GLN A 976 -48.36 7.58 49.73
CA GLN A 976 -48.08 8.16 48.41
C GLN A 976 -46.79 8.96 48.41
N ASP A 977 -46.18 9.15 47.22
CA ASP A 977 -45.58 10.44 46.85
C ASP A 977 -45.60 10.63 45.32
N GLU A 978 -45.42 11.88 44.86
CA GLU A 978 -45.82 12.39 43.53
C GLU A 978 -44.99 11.93 42.30
N PRO A 979 -45.52 12.05 41.05
CA PRO A 979 -44.97 11.40 39.85
C PRO A 979 -43.96 12.24 39.05
N ALA A 980 -43.15 11.57 38.23
CA ALA A 980 -42.20 12.19 37.30
C ALA A 980 -42.32 11.65 35.86
N VAL A 981 -42.92 12.47 34.98
CA VAL A 981 -42.80 12.52 33.50
C VAL A 981 -42.87 11.19 32.73
N VAL A 982 -44.02 10.97 32.08
CA VAL A 982 -44.16 10.02 30.95
C VAL A 982 -43.44 10.56 29.71
N VAL A 983 -42.76 9.67 28.97
CA VAL A 983 -42.45 9.86 27.54
C VAL A 983 -42.86 8.56 26.83
N ASP A 984 -43.68 8.68 25.79
CA ASP A 984 -44.44 7.55 25.25
C ASP A 984 -43.62 6.50 24.51
N ALA A 985 -44.11 5.25 24.57
CA ALA A 985 -43.62 4.14 23.77
C ALA A 985 -44.60 3.87 22.61
N ALA A 986 -44.25 4.32 21.41
CA ALA A 986 -44.93 3.95 20.17
C ALA A 986 -43.97 4.08 18.97
N ASP A 987 -43.56 2.96 18.38
CA ASP A 987 -44.17 2.45 17.13
C ASP A 987 -43.47 1.16 16.70
N GLU A 988 -44.14 0.01 16.82
CA GLU A 988 -43.70 -1.26 16.21
C GLU A 988 -44.90 -2.21 16.05
N THR A 989 -45.96 -1.79 15.35
CA THR A 989 -47.13 -2.68 15.12
C THR A 989 -47.97 -2.37 13.87
N LYS A 990 -47.49 -2.77 12.69
CA LYS A 990 -48.34 -3.04 11.49
C LYS A 990 -47.55 -3.66 10.34
N CYS A 991 -47.69 -4.97 10.11
CA CYS A 991 -47.68 -5.52 8.75
C CYS A 991 -48.28 -6.95 8.63
N GLU A 992 -49.37 -7.27 9.34
CA GLU A 992 -50.15 -8.50 9.11
C GLU A 992 -51.63 -8.19 8.86
N LYS A 993 -52.09 -8.43 7.62
CA LYS A 993 -53.39 -9.02 7.23
C LYS A 993 -53.65 -8.88 5.73
N GLU A 994 -53.43 -9.97 4.99
CA GLU A 994 -54.37 -10.39 3.94
C GLU A 994 -55.17 -11.59 4.49
N VAL A 995 -56.33 -11.90 3.89
CA VAL A 995 -57.43 -12.57 4.61
C VAL A 995 -58.06 -13.73 3.83
N SER A 996 -57.89 -14.96 4.35
CA SER A 996 -58.72 -16.17 4.09
C SER A 996 -58.74 -16.68 2.63
N THR A 997 -59.27 -17.86 2.26
CA THR A 997 -59.94 -19.02 2.92
C THR A 997 -59.14 -20.31 2.56
N LEU A 998 -59.47 -21.57 2.89
CA LEU A 998 -60.74 -22.26 3.21
C LEU A 998 -60.46 -23.51 4.08
N GLU A 999 -61.52 -24.28 4.40
CA GLU A 999 -61.57 -25.21 5.54
C GLU A 999 -61.25 -26.70 5.25
N CYS A 1000 -61.07 -27.40 6.37
CA CYS A 1000 -61.06 -28.84 6.64
C CYS A 1000 -61.74 -29.81 5.66
N LEU A 1001 -61.12 -30.98 5.49
CA LEU A 1001 -61.82 -32.27 5.42
C LEU A 1001 -60.99 -33.37 6.12
N VAL A 1002 -61.68 -34.34 6.73
CA VAL A 1002 -61.10 -35.54 7.35
C VAL A 1002 -62.04 -36.71 7.06
N ASP A 1003 -61.53 -37.80 6.48
CA ASP A 1003 -62.16 -39.11 6.56
C ASP A 1003 -61.16 -40.24 6.22
N SER A 1004 -61.51 -41.49 6.56
CA SER A 1004 -60.64 -42.70 6.48
C SER A 1004 -61.38 -43.86 5.75
N PRO A 1005 -60.99 -45.16 5.80
CA PRO A 1005 -59.69 -45.82 6.06
C PRO A 1005 -59.34 -46.91 4.99
N ASN A 1006 -58.38 -47.81 5.29
CA ASN A 1006 -58.23 -49.20 4.76
C ASN A 1006 -57.69 -49.40 3.30
N LEU A 1007 -56.98 -50.48 2.94
CA LEU A 1007 -56.47 -51.68 3.68
C LEU A 1007 -55.33 -52.40 2.90
N LEU A 1008 -54.62 -53.33 3.59
CA LEU A 1008 -53.75 -54.41 3.07
C LEU A 1008 -52.39 -54.02 2.41
N GLU A 1009 -51.28 -54.75 2.53
CA GLU A 1009 -50.97 -56.03 3.24
C GLU A 1009 -49.82 -55.89 4.28
N GLU A 1010 -49.48 -56.97 4.98
CA GLU A 1010 -48.55 -57.04 6.13
C GLU A 1010 -47.13 -57.49 5.73
N GLU A 1011 -46.09 -57.12 6.51
CA GLU A 1011 -45.12 -58.10 7.07
C GLU A 1011 -44.16 -57.52 8.15
N ASP A 1012 -44.22 -58.17 9.32
CA ASP A 1012 -43.18 -58.48 10.32
C ASP A 1012 -42.33 -57.43 11.09
N VAL A 1013 -41.82 -57.89 12.25
CA VAL A 1013 -41.20 -57.06 13.32
C VAL A 1013 -39.73 -57.40 13.56
N ALA A 1014 -38.81 -56.46 13.27
CA ALA A 1014 -37.39 -56.60 13.66
C ALA A 1014 -36.67 -55.26 13.97
N THR A 1015 -36.35 -55.08 15.26
CA THR A 1015 -35.25 -54.28 15.84
C THR A 1015 -34.51 -53.27 14.93
N HIS A 1016 -34.69 -51.96 15.15
CA HIS A 1016 -33.82 -50.93 14.59
C HIS A 1016 -33.34 -49.92 15.64
N ARG A 1017 -32.01 -49.80 15.78
CA ARG A 1017 -31.37 -48.62 16.39
C ARG A 1017 -31.55 -47.41 15.46
N PRO A 1018 -31.64 -46.17 15.96
CA PRO A 1018 -31.51 -44.99 15.11
C PRO A 1018 -30.13 -44.96 14.44
N LYS A 1019 -30.09 -45.04 13.10
CA LYS A 1019 -28.87 -44.78 12.33
C LYS A 1019 -28.62 -43.27 12.29
N LEU A 1020 -27.44 -42.84 12.73
CA LEU A 1020 -26.90 -41.53 12.37
C LEU A 1020 -26.64 -41.51 10.84
N ARG A 1021 -27.01 -40.43 10.16
CA ARG A 1021 -26.81 -40.28 8.71
C ARG A 1021 -25.38 -39.83 8.38
N GLU A 1022 -24.45 -40.77 8.33
CA GLU A 1022 -23.05 -40.53 7.93
C GLU A 1022 -22.94 -39.92 6.52
N ASP A 1023 -23.87 -40.30 5.61
CA ASP A 1023 -23.92 -39.82 4.22
C ASP A 1023 -23.94 -38.29 4.09
N SER A 1024 -24.63 -37.60 5.01
CA SER A 1024 -24.75 -36.14 4.96
C SER A 1024 -23.44 -35.42 5.25
N LEU A 1025 -22.54 -36.05 6.00
CA LEU A 1025 -21.26 -35.47 6.39
C LEU A 1025 -20.20 -35.77 5.32
N LEU A 1026 -20.21 -36.99 4.77
CA LEU A 1026 -19.38 -37.39 3.62
C LEU A 1026 -19.69 -36.59 2.35
N MET A 1027 -20.96 -36.24 2.08
CA MET A 1027 -21.29 -35.33 0.97
C MET A 1027 -20.76 -33.91 1.21
N ARG A 1028 -20.95 -33.33 2.40
CA ARG A 1028 -20.47 -31.96 2.70
C ARG A 1028 -18.93 -31.85 2.68
N LEU A 1029 -18.22 -32.92 3.04
CA LEU A 1029 -16.76 -33.05 2.87
C LEU A 1029 -16.35 -33.04 1.39
N ARG A 1030 -17.02 -33.81 0.52
CA ARG A 1030 -16.71 -33.86 -0.92
C ARG A 1030 -17.00 -32.56 -1.66
N ASP A 1031 -18.06 -31.85 -1.24
CA ASP A 1031 -18.48 -30.58 -1.85
C ASP A 1031 -17.62 -29.36 -1.44
N GLY A 1032 -16.74 -29.49 -0.45
CA GLY A 1032 -15.97 -28.36 0.10
C GLY A 1032 -16.82 -27.33 0.85
N LYS A 1033 -18.04 -27.69 1.28
CA LYS A 1033 -19.06 -26.78 1.87
C LYS A 1033 -19.10 -26.81 3.42
N MET A 1034 -17.95 -27.02 4.05
CA MET A 1034 -17.81 -26.96 5.51
C MET A 1034 -17.00 -25.73 5.90
N SER A 1035 -17.41 -25.04 6.97
CA SER A 1035 -16.61 -23.95 7.54
C SER A 1035 -15.39 -24.47 8.30
N GLU A 1036 -14.40 -23.61 8.53
CA GLU A 1036 -13.23 -23.93 9.37
C GLU A 1036 -13.67 -24.35 10.79
N TRP A 1037 -14.71 -23.69 11.32
CA TRP A 1037 -15.36 -24.07 12.58
C TRP A 1037 -15.92 -25.49 12.55
N GLU A 1038 -16.67 -25.86 11.51
CA GLU A 1038 -17.22 -27.23 11.37
C GLU A 1038 -16.09 -28.26 11.23
N MET A 1039 -15.08 -28.01 10.39
CA MET A 1039 -13.92 -28.90 10.26
C MET A 1039 -13.18 -29.08 11.59
N ARG A 1040 -12.98 -27.99 12.35
CA ARG A 1040 -12.33 -28.03 13.68
C ARG A 1040 -13.18 -28.77 14.73
N ARG A 1041 -14.51 -28.63 14.69
CA ARG A 1041 -15.47 -29.35 15.55
C ARG A 1041 -15.45 -30.85 15.26
N TYR A 1042 -15.63 -31.27 14.00
CA TYR A 1042 -15.59 -32.70 13.65
C TYR A 1042 -14.19 -33.30 13.77
N GLY A 1043 -13.12 -32.54 13.49
CA GLY A 1043 -11.73 -32.97 13.73
C GLY A 1043 -11.42 -33.19 15.21
N LYS A 1044 -11.96 -32.33 16.10
CA LYS A 1044 -11.90 -32.52 17.57
C LYS A 1044 -12.65 -33.79 17.99
N VAL A 1045 -13.85 -34.04 17.46
CA VAL A 1045 -14.60 -35.28 17.72
C VAL A 1045 -13.85 -36.51 17.23
N ALA A 1046 -13.27 -36.48 16.02
CA ALA A 1046 -12.47 -37.57 15.49
C ALA A 1046 -11.22 -37.85 16.33
N ALA A 1047 -10.48 -36.81 16.75
CA ALA A 1047 -9.33 -36.95 17.64
C ALA A 1047 -9.72 -37.49 19.03
N GLN A 1048 -10.91 -37.15 19.53
CA GLN A 1048 -11.42 -37.63 20.83
C GLN A 1048 -11.95 -39.08 20.77
N LEU A 1049 -12.25 -39.59 19.57
CA LEU A 1049 -12.45 -41.02 19.29
C LEU A 1049 -11.11 -41.76 19.14
N LEU A 1050 -10.13 -41.15 18.46
CA LEU A 1050 -8.77 -41.67 18.23
C LEU A 1050 -7.82 -41.48 19.44
N ARG A 1051 -8.20 -42.05 20.58
CA ARG A 1051 -7.43 -41.96 21.85
C ARG A 1051 -6.16 -42.83 21.87
N ASP A 1052 -5.12 -42.40 21.14
CA ASP A 1052 -3.75 -42.93 21.29
C ASP A 1052 -2.61 -41.92 21.02
N VAL A 1053 -2.91 -40.69 20.58
CA VAL A 1053 -1.86 -39.70 20.25
C VAL A 1053 -1.45 -38.90 21.51
N LYS A 1054 -0.24 -39.17 22.03
CA LYS A 1054 0.38 -38.33 23.08
C LYS A 1054 0.78 -36.97 22.50
N ILE A 1055 0.02 -35.92 22.81
CA ILE A 1055 0.35 -34.53 22.48
C ILE A 1055 0.41 -33.73 23.78
N ASP A 1056 1.52 -33.02 24.02
CA ASP A 1056 1.66 -32.10 25.15
C ASP A 1056 0.70 -30.90 25.05
N VAL A 1057 0.54 -30.17 26.16
CA VAL A 1057 -0.46 -29.10 26.39
C VAL A 1057 -0.65 -28.20 25.16
N GLN A 1058 -1.78 -28.38 24.47
CA GLN A 1058 -2.04 -27.74 23.18
C GLN A 1058 -2.56 -26.31 23.40
N VAL A 1059 -1.84 -25.32 22.87
CA VAL A 1059 -2.32 -23.94 22.80
C VAL A 1059 -3.42 -23.83 21.74
N SER A 1060 -4.48 -23.08 22.04
CA SER A 1060 -5.56 -22.74 21.13
C SER A 1060 -5.81 -21.24 21.11
N ILE A 1061 -5.69 -20.67 19.92
CA ILE A 1061 -5.87 -19.25 19.64
C ILE A 1061 -7.30 -18.97 19.19
N TYR A 1062 -7.88 -17.87 19.68
CA TYR A 1062 -9.24 -17.43 19.38
C TYR A 1062 -9.34 -15.90 19.26
N HIS A 1063 -10.06 -15.43 18.24
CA HIS A 1063 -10.47 -14.04 18.08
C HIS A 1063 -11.93 -13.91 18.55
N PHE A 1064 -12.21 -13.15 19.61
CA PHE A 1064 -13.58 -12.94 20.11
C PHE A 1064 -14.41 -12.12 19.12
N PHE A 1065 -14.06 -10.85 18.98
CA PHE A 1065 -14.79 -9.88 18.16
C PHE A 1065 -14.22 -9.91 16.74
N ASN A 1066 -14.96 -10.48 15.80
CA ASN A 1066 -14.60 -10.52 14.38
C ASN A 1066 -15.86 -10.19 13.57
N THR A 1067 -15.81 -9.19 12.70
CA THR A 1067 -17.00 -8.52 12.13
C THR A 1067 -17.60 -9.20 10.88
N LYS A 1068 -17.70 -10.54 10.90
CA LYS A 1068 -18.51 -11.30 9.93
C LYS A 1068 -20.01 -11.26 10.32
N SER A 1069 -20.76 -10.26 9.86
CA SER A 1069 -22.22 -10.37 9.69
C SER A 1069 -22.79 -9.25 8.80
N ILE A 1070 -23.26 -9.68 7.63
CA ILE A 1070 -23.99 -8.91 6.62
C ILE A 1070 -25.29 -8.32 7.21
N CYS A 1071 -25.65 -7.10 6.83
CA CYS A 1071 -26.99 -6.55 7.08
C CYS A 1071 -28.03 -7.15 6.11
N PRO A 1072 -29.14 -7.71 6.61
CA PRO A 1072 -30.43 -7.57 5.99
C PRO A 1072 -31.15 -6.33 6.54
N LYS A 1073 -31.94 -5.73 5.65
CA LYS A 1073 -32.78 -4.53 5.79
C LYS A 1073 -33.68 -4.49 7.03
N GLU A 1074 -33.99 -3.27 7.44
CA GLU A 1074 -35.38 -2.78 7.46
C GLU A 1074 -35.56 -1.86 6.24
#